data_AF-A0A948BEF2-F1
#
_entry.id   AF-A0A948BEF2-F1
#
_cell.length_a   1.000
_cell.length_b   1.000
_cell.length_c   1.000
_cell.angle_alpha   90.00
_cell.angle_beta   90.00
_cell.angle_gamma   90.00
#
_symmetry.space_group_name_H-M   'P 1'
#
loop_
_entity.id
_entity.type
_entity.pdbx_description
1 polymer ?
#
loop_
_entity_poly.entity_id
_entity_poly.type
_entity_poly.pdbx_seq_one_letter_code
_entity_poly.pdbx_strand_id
1 'polypeptide(L)'
;MTKNRIYKYACGLCLVYLLAGCGGSGGSGGVGEGETEDTSSVNTIGVTAGVAVDPYIVGAVFQEISEHGDTVLQRQSSSSDQSGAFSFTKDLTVGSIIEMKISNKGLHGGAPYQGMLRRKIARDDHSPVYVTPLTTLLANGSAKDDVLSVLREAGFSGLSEEDLDHNPMITSDDYRDDLQDLRFGVSDSMLELLQANMAVNAYLEVTGNFQVTADELNNYDQARIFNSLAGAIRSRLNATEYRRIISEIAQDPAVIGQPTLGDVIMTVLRQQQTLVDLIKEDMADHGTFDPDLVGQAVEDGLRQIVSLVKEYYQPNSQSPPTQASGETLYADNCAMCHAGLAASSKKDRTASQIQTAINNNVGNMGFLSGLTAAEIQAIAEALTTNQPPPSNSVNGSALYASKCAGCHDSLAITRKPGRTASQIQAAIDNNVGSMGFLSALTAAEVQAIADALPAAQPPDQTTPPDGVALYNSECAGCHSPLATTSKPGRTASQIQTAIDNNIGNMSFLSSLTASEVQAIADALPAAQLPDPTTPADGSTLYSIDCAGCHSPLATTSKPGRTASQIQTAINNNVGNMGFLSSLTAAEVQAIADALPPATSTGPDYGDCTACHGQPPSGNSYPDTAGAHATHAGLPSVNTNCGICHVGAAHNGQLNLGFPAAYNAKSGTATDNGNGTCSNISCHGGATTPNWRTGSLVVNTQCASCHSSGTSQYNGYYSGKHSKHLKKGYSCTVCHNTTKLQTGHFSNLATTTFAQSAAATIGGGSTRVGSFQGGTCSSVSCHGTERW
;
A
#
# COMPACT_ATOMS: atom_id res chain seq x y z
N MET A 1 9.87 60.53 30.21
CA MET A 1 10.69 61.66 30.74
C MET A 1 11.69 61.09 31.73
N THR A 2 12.99 61.30 31.47
CA THR A 2 14.16 61.26 32.39
C THR A 2 14.35 60.04 33.31
N LYS A 3 15.48 59.33 33.43
CA LYS A 3 16.88 59.31 32.95
C LYS A 3 17.37 57.89 33.36
N ASN A 4 17.87 57.01 32.50
CA ASN A 4 19.22 56.94 31.92
C ASN A 4 20.35 56.64 32.95
N ARG A 5 21.22 55.67 32.59
CA ARG A 5 22.63 55.41 33.02
C ARG A 5 22.87 54.38 34.16
N ILE A 6 23.92 53.53 34.24
CA ILE A 6 25.17 53.23 33.47
C ILE A 6 25.94 52.11 34.24
N TYR A 7 26.59 51.18 33.51
CA TYR A 7 27.88 50.47 33.77
C TYR A 7 27.99 49.45 34.94
N LYS A 8 28.38 48.18 34.76
CA LYS A 8 29.56 47.48 34.16
C LYS A 8 30.61 47.04 35.22
N TYR A 9 31.18 45.84 34.98
CA TYR A 9 32.43 45.25 35.53
C TYR A 9 32.33 44.64 36.95
N ALA A 10 32.97 43.53 37.32
CA ALA A 10 33.80 42.52 36.64
C ALA A 10 34.05 41.36 37.63
N CYS A 11 34.06 40.12 37.11
CA CYS A 11 35.16 39.14 37.22
C CYS A 11 35.64 38.70 38.61
N GLY A 12 35.53 37.40 38.89
CA GLY A 12 36.10 36.76 40.08
C GLY A 12 35.82 35.25 40.11
N LEU A 13 36.59 34.51 39.31
CA LEU A 13 36.69 33.05 39.25
C LEU A 13 37.17 32.47 40.60
N CYS A 14 36.56 31.37 41.11
CA CYS A 14 37.27 30.24 41.77
C CYS A 14 36.32 29.16 42.33
N LEU A 15 36.18 28.08 41.56
CA LEU A 15 36.42 26.66 41.89
C LEU A 15 36.24 26.10 43.34
N VAL A 16 35.53 24.95 43.35
CA VAL A 16 35.61 23.69 44.15
C VAL A 16 34.79 23.46 45.44
N TYR A 17 34.19 22.24 45.43
CA TYR A 17 33.90 21.27 46.51
C TYR A 17 32.44 21.05 46.97
N LEU A 18 31.82 20.04 46.35
CA LEU A 18 31.21 18.81 46.88
C LEU A 18 30.22 18.81 48.08
N LEU A 19 29.08 18.13 47.80
CA LEU A 19 28.33 17.13 48.60
C LEU A 19 27.52 17.55 49.85
N ALA A 20 26.19 17.50 49.70
CA ALA A 20 25.18 16.81 50.55
C ALA A 20 23.82 17.01 49.86
N GLY A 21 22.89 16.05 49.69
CA GLY A 21 22.53 14.91 50.52
C GLY A 21 21.27 15.23 51.33
N CYS A 22 20.18 14.47 51.13
CA CYS A 22 18.85 14.53 51.80
C CYS A 22 17.88 15.57 51.18
N GLY A 23 16.60 15.33 50.89
CA GLY A 23 15.68 14.25 51.21
C GLY A 23 14.28 14.86 51.46
N GLY A 24 13.28 14.44 50.66
CA GLY A 24 11.89 14.20 51.07
C GLY A 24 10.97 15.32 51.59
N SER A 25 9.91 15.56 50.79
CA SER A 25 8.48 15.64 51.18
C SER A 25 7.81 16.99 51.50
N GLY A 26 6.58 17.14 50.97
CA GLY A 26 5.48 17.85 51.63
C GLY A 26 4.96 19.11 50.92
N GLY A 27 3.92 18.99 50.10
CA GLY A 27 3.30 20.11 49.38
C GLY A 27 2.28 20.93 50.18
N SER A 28 1.83 22.05 49.58
CA SER A 28 0.43 22.54 49.51
C SER A 28 0.31 23.92 48.85
N GLY A 29 -0.31 23.93 47.65
CA GLY A 29 -1.30 24.89 47.11
C GLY A 29 -1.15 26.42 47.23
N GLY A 30 -1.26 27.11 46.08
CA GLY A 30 -1.81 28.48 46.04
C GLY A 30 -1.37 29.40 44.88
N VAL A 31 -1.89 29.14 43.67
CA VAL A 31 -2.19 30.04 42.52
C VAL A 31 -1.57 31.44 42.38
N GLY A 32 -1.04 31.74 41.18
CA GLY A 32 -0.84 33.12 40.69
C GLY A 32 0.18 33.28 39.56
N GLU A 33 -0.21 32.93 38.33
CA GLU A 33 0.15 33.46 37.00
C GLU A 33 1.49 34.21 36.79
N GLY A 34 2.28 33.77 35.79
CA GLY A 34 3.27 34.61 35.12
C GLY A 34 4.48 33.88 34.53
N GLU A 35 4.28 33.25 33.36
CA GLU A 35 5.24 33.10 32.24
C GLU A 35 6.73 32.85 32.54
N THR A 36 7.19 31.62 32.26
CA THR A 36 8.04 31.30 31.08
C THR A 36 8.16 29.78 30.98
N GLU A 37 7.41 29.17 30.06
CA GLU A 37 7.61 27.78 29.67
C GLU A 37 8.95 27.63 28.94
N ASP A 38 9.87 26.91 29.57
CA ASP A 38 11.01 26.29 28.91
C ASP A 38 10.55 24.94 28.34
N THR A 39 9.89 24.99 27.17
CA THR A 39 9.53 23.79 26.40
C THR A 39 10.75 23.24 25.69
N SER A 40 11.60 22.51 26.42
CA SER A 40 12.47 21.51 25.83
C SER A 40 12.30 20.18 26.58
N SER A 41 11.08 19.64 26.60
CA SER A 41 10.84 18.27 27.03
C SER A 41 10.99 17.33 25.84
N VAL A 42 11.97 16.44 25.95
CA VAL A 42 12.21 15.30 25.06
C VAL A 42 10.89 14.58 24.73
N ASN A 43 10.50 14.54 23.46
CA ASN A 43 9.24 13.92 22.99
C ASN A 43 9.42 12.41 22.66
N THR A 44 10.45 11.78 23.22
CA THR A 44 10.78 10.36 23.06
C THR A 44 10.78 9.65 24.41
N ILE A 45 10.34 8.39 24.45
CA ILE A 45 10.05 7.65 25.70
C ILE A 45 11.02 6.48 25.99
N GLY A 46 12.16 6.39 25.27
CA GLY A 46 13.11 5.28 25.46
C GLY A 46 12.60 3.91 24.98
N VAL A 47 11.45 3.87 24.31
CA VAL A 47 10.90 2.67 23.68
C VAL A 47 11.48 2.52 22.29
N THR A 48 12.16 1.40 22.03
CA THR A 48 12.76 1.09 20.73
C THR A 48 12.32 -0.26 20.19
N ALA A 49 11.63 -1.09 20.97
CA ALA A 49 11.23 -2.42 20.55
C ALA A 49 9.71 -2.57 20.55
N GLY A 50 9.23 -3.48 19.71
CA GLY A 50 7.84 -3.92 19.72
C GLY A 50 7.71 -5.39 19.37
N VAL A 51 6.50 -5.92 19.50
CA VAL A 51 6.18 -7.31 19.16
C VAL A 51 4.94 -7.34 18.27
N ALA A 52 5.03 -7.99 17.12
CA ALA A 52 3.93 -8.18 16.19
C ALA A 52 3.12 -9.44 16.54
N VAL A 53 1.86 -9.28 16.95
CA VAL A 53 1.05 -10.39 17.50
C VAL A 53 -0.35 -10.47 16.93
N ASP A 54 -0.56 -11.47 16.09
CA ASP A 54 -1.79 -12.20 15.79
C ASP A 54 -1.46 -13.65 15.42
N PRO A 55 -1.51 -14.61 16.35
CA PRO A 55 -0.26 -15.16 16.94
C PRO A 55 1.09 -14.50 16.53
N TYR A 56 2.27 -15.02 16.89
CA TYR A 56 3.49 -14.31 16.47
C TYR A 56 3.65 -14.22 14.94
N ILE A 57 3.81 -12.99 14.42
CA ILE A 57 4.05 -12.73 13.00
C ILE A 57 5.56 -12.62 12.77
N VAL A 58 6.11 -13.46 11.90
CA VAL A 58 7.55 -13.59 11.67
C VAL A 58 7.96 -12.87 10.39
N GLY A 59 9.01 -12.05 10.43
CA GLY A 59 9.54 -11.35 9.25
C GLY A 59 8.83 -10.04 8.88
N ALA A 60 7.88 -9.57 9.68
CA ALA A 60 7.20 -8.29 9.48
C ALA A 60 8.14 -7.10 9.73
N VAL A 61 8.04 -6.06 8.92
CA VAL A 61 8.78 -4.80 9.11
C VAL A 61 7.79 -3.66 9.29
N PHE A 62 8.10 -2.77 10.24
CA PHE A 62 7.29 -1.62 10.58
C PHE A 62 7.97 -0.30 10.24
N GLN A 63 7.18 0.74 10.06
CA GLN A 63 7.62 2.13 9.98
C GLN A 63 6.97 2.93 11.10
N GLU A 64 7.64 3.98 11.56
CA GLU A 64 7.06 4.97 12.45
C GLU A 64 6.63 6.18 11.63
N ILE A 65 5.38 6.60 11.76
CA ILE A 65 4.80 7.78 11.12
C ILE A 65 4.29 8.76 12.18
N SER A 66 4.22 10.04 11.82
CA SER A 66 3.70 11.09 12.71
C SER A 66 2.24 10.82 13.10
N GLU A 67 1.77 11.50 14.14
CA GLU A 67 0.39 11.35 14.64
C GLU A 67 -0.69 11.53 13.56
N HIS A 68 -0.43 12.39 12.57
CA HIS A 68 -1.35 12.64 11.44
C HIS A 68 -1.12 11.71 10.24
N GLY A 69 -0.11 10.84 10.28
CA GLY A 69 0.25 9.91 9.20
C GLY A 69 0.97 10.53 8.00
N ASP A 70 1.16 11.85 8.00
CA ASP A 70 1.70 12.59 6.84
C ASP A 70 3.23 12.54 6.72
N THR A 71 3.94 12.13 7.76
CA THR A 71 5.42 12.15 7.80
C THR A 71 5.97 10.85 8.37
N VAL A 72 6.89 10.22 7.66
CA VAL A 72 7.63 9.06 8.16
C VAL A 72 8.76 9.52 9.08
N LEU A 73 8.69 9.16 10.36
CA LEU A 73 9.70 9.47 11.39
C LEU A 73 10.85 8.46 11.35
N GLN A 74 10.53 7.17 11.20
CA GLN A 74 11.50 6.09 11.03
C GLN A 74 11.01 5.12 9.94
N ARG A 75 11.80 4.94 8.88
CA ARG A 75 11.37 4.22 7.66
C ARG A 75 11.29 2.70 7.80
N GLN A 76 12.00 2.11 8.75
CA GLN A 76 12.03 0.67 8.95
C GLN A 76 12.50 0.29 10.36
N SER A 77 11.84 -0.70 10.93
CA SER A 77 12.35 -1.54 12.01
C SER A 77 13.25 -2.66 11.46
N SER A 78 13.86 -3.45 12.35
CA SER A 78 14.27 -4.82 12.01
C SER A 78 13.05 -5.65 11.59
N SER A 79 13.28 -6.75 10.86
CA SER A 79 12.25 -7.76 10.67
C SER A 79 11.90 -8.42 12.00
N SER A 80 10.63 -8.76 12.21
CA SER A 80 10.20 -9.49 13.41
C SER A 80 10.77 -10.91 13.45
N ASP A 81 11.14 -11.39 14.62
CA ASP A 81 11.65 -12.75 14.82
C ASP A 81 10.54 -13.79 15.09
N GLN A 82 10.92 -14.99 15.55
CA GLN A 82 9.99 -16.09 15.83
C GLN A 82 9.00 -15.77 16.97
N SER A 83 9.35 -14.83 17.86
CA SER A 83 8.49 -14.32 18.91
C SER A 83 7.79 -13.02 18.51
N GLY A 84 7.82 -12.65 17.22
CA GLY A 84 7.26 -11.41 16.71
C GLY A 84 8.06 -10.16 17.07
N ALA A 85 9.21 -10.29 17.74
CA ALA A 85 9.94 -9.16 18.28
C ALA A 85 10.71 -8.40 17.18
N PHE A 86 10.61 -7.07 17.18
CA PHE A 86 11.32 -6.18 16.27
C PHE A 86 11.83 -4.93 17.01
N SER A 87 12.75 -4.19 16.38
CA SER A 87 13.33 -2.97 16.97
C SER A 87 13.54 -1.85 15.96
N PHE A 88 13.47 -0.62 16.46
CA PHE A 88 13.84 0.61 15.79
C PHE A 88 15.21 1.09 16.27
N THR A 89 15.91 1.83 15.41
CA THR A 89 17.24 2.35 15.73
C THR A 89 17.20 3.60 16.61
N LYS A 90 16.05 4.28 16.68
CA LYS A 90 15.81 5.44 17.54
C LYS A 90 14.59 5.20 18.39
N ASP A 91 14.53 5.90 19.51
CA ASP A 91 13.35 5.95 20.36
C ASP A 91 12.12 6.39 19.56
N LEU A 92 11.01 5.73 19.86
CA LEU A 92 9.70 6.10 19.35
C LEU A 92 9.24 7.42 19.97
N THR A 93 8.50 8.17 19.15
CA THR A 93 7.98 9.50 19.48
C THR A 93 6.59 9.37 20.08
N VAL A 94 6.33 10.08 21.18
CA VAL A 94 4.97 10.09 21.78
C VAL A 94 3.96 10.65 20.79
N GLY A 95 2.83 9.96 20.64
CA GLY A 95 1.75 10.31 19.71
C GLY A 95 1.95 9.78 18.29
N SER A 96 3.13 9.25 17.95
CA SER A 96 3.38 8.64 16.63
C SER A 96 2.62 7.33 16.47
N ILE A 97 2.60 6.80 15.25
CA ILE A 97 1.99 5.52 14.92
C ILE A 97 3.08 4.59 14.37
N ILE A 98 3.21 3.40 14.94
CA ILE A 98 3.90 2.28 14.31
C ILE A 98 2.92 1.62 13.34
N GLU A 99 3.33 1.45 12.10
CA GLU A 99 2.52 0.85 11.04
C GLU A 99 3.31 -0.22 10.27
N MET A 100 2.69 -1.36 10.02
CA MET A 100 3.27 -2.44 9.23
C MET A 100 3.51 -1.99 7.78
N LYS A 101 4.67 -2.33 7.21
CA LYS A 101 4.97 -2.01 5.81
C LYS A 101 4.29 -3.00 4.87
N ILE A 102 3.55 -2.47 3.91
CA ILE A 102 2.90 -3.26 2.85
C ILE A 102 3.91 -4.13 2.08
N SER A 103 5.14 -3.63 1.88
CA SER A 103 6.19 -4.34 1.16
C SER A 103 6.79 -5.53 1.92
N ASN A 104 6.58 -5.63 3.24
CA ASN A 104 7.13 -6.70 4.05
C ASN A 104 6.28 -6.98 5.29
N LYS A 105 5.16 -7.69 5.08
CA LYS A 105 4.16 -8.02 6.10
C LYS A 105 4.51 -9.24 6.96
N GLY A 106 5.52 -10.02 6.56
CA GLY A 106 5.91 -11.24 7.25
C GLY A 106 4.99 -12.44 7.00
N LEU A 107 5.17 -13.47 7.81
CA LEU A 107 4.48 -14.75 7.78
C LEU A 107 3.63 -14.92 9.04
N HIS A 108 2.41 -15.39 8.85
CA HIS A 108 1.42 -15.69 9.85
C HIS A 108 1.12 -17.20 9.78
N GLY A 109 1.74 -17.97 10.67
CA GLY A 109 1.70 -19.44 10.65
C GLY A 109 2.33 -20.09 9.42
N GLY A 110 3.40 -19.48 8.90
CA GLY A 110 4.13 -19.95 7.73
C GLY A 110 3.52 -19.50 6.39
N ALA A 111 2.32 -18.91 6.39
CA ALA A 111 1.70 -18.31 5.22
C ALA A 111 1.92 -16.78 5.19
N PRO A 112 1.97 -16.12 4.02
CA PRO A 112 2.08 -14.66 3.95
C PRO A 112 0.94 -13.94 4.69
N TYR A 113 1.28 -13.05 5.62
CA TYR A 113 0.29 -12.29 6.37
C TYR A 113 -0.46 -11.30 5.46
N GLN A 114 -1.80 -11.37 5.47
CA GLN A 114 -2.64 -10.54 4.60
C GLN A 114 -3.10 -9.24 5.28
N GLY A 115 -3.13 -9.22 6.61
CA GLY A 115 -3.57 -8.08 7.40
C GLY A 115 -2.66 -6.85 7.37
N MET A 116 -2.97 -5.89 8.23
CA MET A 116 -2.18 -4.67 8.48
C MET A 116 -2.30 -4.33 9.95
N LEU A 117 -1.15 -4.21 10.62
CA LEU A 117 -1.12 -3.88 12.04
C LEU A 117 -0.61 -2.47 12.30
N ARG A 118 -1.23 -1.81 13.28
CA ARG A 118 -0.91 -0.44 13.70
C ARG A 118 -0.94 -0.34 15.22
N ARG A 119 -0.15 0.59 15.77
CA ARG A 119 -0.21 0.99 17.17
C ARG A 119 0.12 2.48 17.31
N LYS A 120 -0.68 3.22 18.07
CA LYS A 120 -0.34 4.58 18.49
C LYS A 120 0.53 4.53 19.75
N ILE A 121 1.58 5.36 19.80
CA ILE A 121 2.52 5.42 20.93
C ILE A 121 2.02 6.38 22.00
N ALA A 122 1.81 5.86 23.21
CA ALA A 122 1.37 6.61 24.37
C ALA A 122 2.57 7.07 25.22
N ARG A 123 2.35 8.06 26.10
CA ARG A 123 3.44 8.63 26.93
C ARG A 123 3.93 7.65 28.01
N ASP A 124 3.04 6.76 28.44
CA ASP A 124 3.21 5.73 29.45
C ASP A 124 3.54 4.36 28.85
N ASP A 125 3.79 4.28 27.54
CA ASP A 125 4.27 3.05 26.91
C ASP A 125 5.66 2.65 27.44
N HIS A 126 5.84 1.34 27.60
CA HIS A 126 7.10 0.73 27.99
C HIS A 126 7.58 -0.22 26.87
N SER A 127 8.89 -0.48 26.83
CA SER A 127 9.46 -1.40 25.84
C SER A 127 9.37 -2.85 26.33
N PRO A 128 8.88 -3.80 25.52
CA PRO A 128 8.38 -3.62 24.15
C PRO A 128 6.90 -3.21 24.09
N VAL A 129 6.51 -2.51 23.02
CA VAL A 129 5.10 -2.24 22.71
C VAL A 129 4.48 -3.36 21.85
N TYR A 130 3.21 -3.68 22.05
CA TYR A 130 2.55 -4.77 21.35
C TYR A 130 1.72 -4.25 20.18
N VAL A 131 2.09 -4.65 18.96
CA VAL A 131 1.41 -4.24 17.73
C VAL A 131 0.49 -5.38 17.29
N THR A 132 -0.80 -5.21 17.53
CA THR A 132 -1.83 -6.24 17.41
C THR A 132 -3.05 -5.74 16.64
N PRO A 133 -3.93 -6.63 16.15
CA PRO A 133 -5.25 -6.27 15.64
C PRO A 133 -6.07 -5.38 16.58
N LEU A 134 -6.02 -5.64 17.90
CA LEU A 134 -6.70 -4.80 18.89
C LEU A 134 -6.12 -3.39 18.95
N THR A 135 -4.80 -3.26 19.01
CA THR A 135 -4.14 -1.95 19.00
C THR A 135 -4.31 -1.22 17.67
N THR A 136 -4.60 -1.96 16.60
CA THR A 136 -4.93 -1.41 15.28
C THR A 136 -6.26 -0.68 15.31
N LEU A 137 -7.29 -1.25 15.96
CA LEU A 137 -8.58 -0.56 16.15
C LEU A 137 -8.41 0.74 16.94
N LEU A 138 -7.56 0.72 17.98
CA LEU A 138 -7.24 1.92 18.77
C LEU A 138 -6.48 2.96 17.94
N ALA A 139 -5.50 2.53 17.15
CA ALA A 139 -4.74 3.41 16.25
C ALA A 139 -5.60 4.01 15.14
N ASN A 140 -6.67 3.32 14.73
CA ASN A 140 -7.67 3.83 13.77
C ASN A 140 -8.67 4.80 14.42
N GLY A 141 -8.58 5.05 15.72
CA GLY A 141 -9.37 6.06 16.44
C GLY A 141 -10.49 5.50 17.33
N SER A 142 -10.58 4.18 17.52
CA SER A 142 -11.56 3.59 18.44
C SER A 142 -11.21 3.91 19.89
N ALA A 143 -12.21 4.25 20.71
CA ALA A 143 -12.01 4.31 22.15
C ALA A 143 -11.95 2.89 22.74
N LYS A 144 -11.20 2.72 23.83
CA LYS A 144 -11.07 1.42 24.51
C LYS A 144 -12.42 0.86 24.96
N ASP A 145 -13.30 1.71 25.49
CA ASP A 145 -14.65 1.34 25.92
C ASP A 145 -15.50 0.79 24.76
N ASP A 146 -15.40 1.39 23.57
CA ASP A 146 -16.15 0.95 22.39
C ASP A 146 -15.64 -0.40 21.90
N VAL A 147 -14.32 -0.60 21.87
CA VAL A 147 -13.69 -1.90 21.55
C VAL A 147 -14.18 -2.95 22.53
N LEU A 148 -14.15 -2.69 23.84
CA LEU A 148 -14.64 -3.63 24.85
C LEU A 148 -16.14 -3.91 24.71
N SER A 149 -16.94 -2.93 24.31
CA SER A 149 -18.37 -3.13 24.06
C SER A 149 -18.60 -4.12 22.93
N VAL A 150 -17.95 -3.92 21.78
CA VAL A 150 -18.01 -4.83 20.62
C VAL A 150 -17.57 -6.23 21.01
N LEU A 151 -16.46 -6.34 21.75
CA LEU A 151 -15.91 -7.62 22.19
C LEU A 151 -16.86 -8.35 23.16
N ARG A 152 -17.50 -7.63 24.08
CA ARG A 152 -18.51 -8.20 24.99
C ARG A 152 -19.72 -8.75 24.24
N GLU A 153 -20.19 -8.05 23.22
CA GLU A 153 -21.30 -8.50 22.38
C GLU A 153 -20.95 -9.76 21.58
N ALA A 154 -19.69 -9.89 21.14
CA ALA A 154 -19.15 -11.10 20.53
C ALA A 154 -18.85 -12.24 21.54
N GLY A 155 -19.04 -11.98 22.83
CA GLY A 155 -18.93 -12.95 23.93
C GLY A 155 -17.54 -13.03 24.57
N PHE A 156 -16.72 -11.99 24.43
CA PHE A 156 -15.46 -11.79 25.16
C PHE A 156 -15.69 -10.83 26.35
N SER A 157 -16.32 -11.32 27.41
CA SER A 157 -16.73 -10.50 28.55
C SER A 157 -15.68 -10.34 29.65
N GLY A 158 -14.61 -11.14 29.63
CA GLY A 158 -13.56 -11.17 30.64
C GLY A 158 -12.48 -10.10 30.46
N LEU A 159 -12.49 -9.37 29.35
CA LEU A 159 -11.44 -8.40 29.00
C LEU A 159 -11.65 -7.02 29.64
N SER A 160 -10.53 -6.40 30.00
CA SER A 160 -10.39 -5.07 30.57
C SER A 160 -9.66 -4.12 29.60
N GLU A 161 -9.61 -2.82 29.93
CA GLU A 161 -8.90 -1.82 29.12
C GLU A 161 -7.38 -2.04 29.06
N GLU A 162 -6.82 -2.69 30.09
CA GLU A 162 -5.39 -3.01 30.17
C GLU A 162 -5.03 -4.11 29.17
N ASP A 163 -5.92 -5.10 29.02
CA ASP A 163 -5.73 -6.25 28.13
C ASP A 163 -5.58 -5.84 26.65
N LEU A 164 -6.18 -4.72 26.24
CA LEU A 164 -6.10 -4.25 24.86
C LEU A 164 -4.67 -3.84 24.44
N ASP A 165 -3.81 -3.54 25.40
CA ASP A 165 -2.42 -3.18 25.20
C ASP A 165 -1.45 -4.31 25.57
N HIS A 166 -1.94 -5.48 25.97
CA HIS A 166 -1.10 -6.64 26.36
C HIS A 166 -0.77 -7.56 25.18
N ASN A 167 0.25 -8.41 25.37
CA ASN A 167 0.57 -9.47 24.43
C ASN A 167 -0.48 -10.60 24.52
N PRO A 168 -1.25 -10.87 23.45
CA PRO A 168 -2.24 -11.94 23.46
C PRO A 168 -1.66 -13.36 23.60
N MET A 169 -0.35 -13.53 23.41
CA MET A 169 0.34 -14.82 23.48
C MET A 169 0.92 -15.14 24.87
N ILE A 170 0.75 -14.29 25.89
CA ILE A 170 1.23 -14.57 27.26
C ILE A 170 0.07 -14.55 28.26
N THR A 171 0.18 -15.35 29.32
CA THR A 171 -0.87 -15.46 30.36
C THR A 171 -0.64 -14.56 31.58
N SER A 172 0.51 -13.89 31.65
CA SER A 172 0.84 -12.92 32.69
C SER A 172 1.88 -11.93 32.19
N ASP A 173 1.92 -10.74 32.80
CA ASP A 173 2.88 -9.67 32.48
C ASP A 173 4.34 -10.09 32.71
N ASP A 174 4.56 -11.11 33.55
CA ASP A 174 5.87 -11.74 33.70
C ASP A 174 6.03 -12.72 32.53
N TYR A 175 6.84 -12.35 31.54
CA TYR A 175 7.12 -12.94 30.20
C TYR A 175 7.50 -14.45 30.16
N ARG A 176 7.12 -15.23 31.17
CA ARG A 176 7.57 -16.59 31.48
C ARG A 176 6.58 -17.67 31.03
N ASP A 177 5.30 -17.30 30.84
CA ASP A 177 4.21 -18.23 30.54
C ASP A 177 3.60 -17.92 29.15
N ASP A 178 4.38 -18.18 28.10
CA ASP A 178 3.94 -18.10 26.71
C ASP A 178 2.94 -19.22 26.40
N LEU A 179 1.79 -18.87 25.82
CA LEU A 179 0.73 -19.79 25.42
C LEU A 179 1.26 -20.88 24.49
N GLN A 180 2.30 -20.61 23.70
CA GLN A 180 2.85 -21.59 22.78
C GLN A 180 3.49 -22.80 23.50
N ASP A 181 4.02 -22.60 24.71
CA ASP A 181 4.74 -23.62 25.47
C ASP A 181 3.85 -24.37 26.47
N LEU A 182 2.63 -23.90 26.72
CA LEU A 182 1.71 -24.49 27.68
C LEU A 182 1.26 -25.90 27.26
N ARG A 183 1.23 -26.81 28.24
CA ARG A 183 0.82 -28.22 28.07
C ARG A 183 -0.34 -28.63 28.97
N PHE A 184 -0.55 -27.88 30.06
CA PHE A 184 -1.54 -28.18 31.09
C PHE A 184 -2.12 -26.88 31.63
N GLY A 185 -3.25 -26.96 32.32
CA GLY A 185 -3.85 -25.79 33.01
C GLY A 185 -4.52 -24.77 32.10
N VAL A 186 -4.69 -25.07 30.81
CA VAL A 186 -5.39 -24.20 29.84
C VAL A 186 -6.82 -23.95 30.30
N SER A 187 -7.20 -22.67 30.41
CA SER A 187 -8.53 -22.20 30.78
C SER A 187 -9.06 -21.24 29.72
N ASP A 188 -10.39 -21.07 29.65
CA ASP A 188 -10.99 -20.18 28.64
C ASP A 188 -10.58 -18.71 28.84
N SER A 189 -10.42 -18.27 30.10
CA SER A 189 -9.94 -16.92 30.41
C SER A 189 -8.52 -16.65 29.91
N MET A 190 -7.64 -17.67 29.89
CA MET A 190 -6.29 -17.53 29.33
C MET A 190 -6.28 -17.35 27.81
N LEU A 191 -7.31 -17.87 27.14
CA LEU A 191 -7.42 -17.83 25.68
C LEU A 191 -8.20 -16.60 25.18
N GLU A 192 -8.96 -15.95 26.06
CA GLU A 192 -9.94 -14.93 25.68
C GLU A 192 -9.31 -13.74 24.93
N LEU A 193 -8.16 -13.25 25.41
CA LEU A 193 -7.44 -12.16 24.74
C LEU A 193 -6.92 -12.58 23.35
N LEU A 194 -6.33 -13.77 23.23
CA LEU A 194 -5.87 -14.32 21.96
C LEU A 194 -7.03 -14.50 20.97
N GLN A 195 -8.14 -15.07 21.43
CA GLN A 195 -9.33 -15.29 20.61
C GLN A 195 -9.90 -13.97 20.10
N ALA A 196 -10.01 -12.96 20.96
CA ALA A 196 -10.48 -11.63 20.59
C ALA A 196 -9.57 -11.00 19.54
N ASN A 197 -8.25 -11.10 19.73
CA ASN A 197 -7.26 -10.60 18.79
C ASN A 197 -7.36 -11.27 17.41
N MET A 198 -7.45 -12.60 17.38
CA MET A 198 -7.64 -13.39 16.16
C MET A 198 -8.98 -13.08 15.47
N ALA A 199 -10.04 -12.82 16.24
CA ALA A 199 -11.35 -12.48 15.70
C ALA A 199 -11.34 -11.12 15.00
N VAL A 200 -10.65 -10.14 15.59
CA VAL A 200 -10.45 -8.84 14.96
C VAL A 200 -9.63 -9.00 13.67
N ASN A 201 -8.51 -9.73 13.69
CA ASN A 201 -7.73 -9.93 12.46
C ASN A 201 -8.54 -10.64 11.37
N ALA A 202 -9.26 -11.71 11.71
CA ALA A 202 -10.12 -12.43 10.77
C ALA A 202 -11.13 -11.49 10.11
N TYR A 203 -11.76 -10.60 10.87
CA TYR A 203 -12.67 -9.61 10.33
C TYR A 203 -11.97 -8.60 9.41
N LEU A 204 -10.81 -8.08 9.83
CA LEU A 204 -10.02 -7.15 9.02
C LEU A 204 -9.63 -7.79 7.68
N GLU A 205 -9.23 -9.05 7.70
CA GLU A 205 -8.87 -9.79 6.50
C GLU A 205 -10.09 -10.05 5.61
N VAL A 206 -11.20 -10.56 6.16
CA VAL A 206 -12.44 -10.85 5.39
C VAL A 206 -12.96 -9.60 4.68
N THR A 207 -13.02 -8.48 5.40
CA THR A 207 -13.57 -7.23 4.85
C THR A 207 -12.56 -6.46 4.00
N GLY A 208 -11.27 -6.73 4.16
CA GLY A 208 -10.19 -5.91 3.59
C GLY A 208 -10.15 -4.48 4.15
N ASN A 209 -10.98 -4.15 5.15
CA ASN A 209 -11.03 -2.83 5.75
C ASN A 209 -10.09 -2.75 6.96
N PHE A 210 -8.83 -2.45 6.70
CA PHE A 210 -7.80 -2.29 7.74
C PHE A 210 -7.86 -0.96 8.50
N GLN A 211 -8.77 -0.06 8.12
CA GLN A 211 -8.99 1.24 8.76
C GLN A 211 -10.26 1.24 9.62
N VAL A 212 -10.87 0.07 9.85
CA VAL A 212 -12.12 -0.04 10.58
C VAL A 212 -11.97 0.48 12.03
N THR A 213 -13.07 1.04 12.55
CA THR A 213 -13.22 1.42 13.96
C THR A 213 -14.23 0.53 14.70
N ALA A 214 -14.22 0.55 16.03
CA ALA A 214 -15.19 -0.19 16.85
C ALA A 214 -16.65 0.19 16.55
N ASP A 215 -16.92 1.46 16.27
CA ASP A 215 -18.26 1.93 15.87
C ASP A 215 -18.74 1.24 14.59
N GLU A 216 -17.84 1.05 13.63
CA GLU A 216 -18.17 0.38 12.37
C GLU A 216 -18.43 -1.12 12.57
N LEU A 217 -17.76 -1.76 13.53
CA LEU A 217 -18.01 -3.15 13.93
C LEU A 217 -19.39 -3.34 14.58
N ASN A 218 -19.94 -2.30 15.23
CA ASN A 218 -21.29 -2.32 15.82
C ASN A 218 -22.42 -2.15 14.79
N ASN A 219 -22.12 -1.86 13.52
CA ASN A 219 -23.14 -1.82 12.48
C ASN A 219 -23.74 -3.22 12.26
N TYR A 220 -25.06 -3.32 12.10
CA TYR A 220 -25.79 -4.59 12.05
C TYR A 220 -25.14 -5.65 11.12
N ASP A 221 -24.76 -5.29 9.90
CA ASP A 221 -24.15 -6.23 8.95
C ASP A 221 -22.71 -6.61 9.33
N GLN A 222 -21.92 -5.67 9.85
CA GLN A 222 -20.54 -5.92 10.28
C GLN A 222 -20.49 -6.73 11.56
N ALA A 223 -21.38 -6.43 12.51
CA ALA A 223 -21.56 -7.16 13.75
C ALA A 223 -21.90 -8.62 13.47
N ARG A 224 -22.71 -8.91 12.43
CA ARG A 224 -22.99 -10.29 12.02
C ARG A 224 -21.74 -11.04 11.56
N ILE A 225 -20.89 -10.41 10.73
CA ILE A 225 -19.63 -11.03 10.27
C ILE A 225 -18.70 -11.25 11.45
N PHE A 226 -18.48 -10.20 12.25
CA PHE A 226 -17.59 -10.24 13.41
C PHE A 226 -18.02 -11.29 14.44
N ASN A 227 -19.30 -11.32 14.81
CA ASN A 227 -19.84 -12.29 15.78
C ASN A 227 -19.74 -13.73 15.28
N SER A 228 -19.95 -13.98 13.98
CA SER A 228 -19.77 -15.32 13.40
C SER A 228 -18.31 -15.76 13.44
N LEU A 229 -17.36 -14.87 13.10
CA LEU A 229 -15.92 -15.16 13.16
C LEU A 229 -15.44 -15.38 14.60
N ALA A 230 -15.88 -14.52 15.53
CA ALA A 230 -15.59 -14.65 16.95
C ALA A 230 -16.14 -15.99 17.50
N GLY A 231 -17.39 -16.34 17.16
CA GLY A 231 -17.99 -17.62 17.51
C GLY A 231 -17.21 -18.81 16.95
N ALA A 232 -16.76 -18.72 15.69
CA ALA A 232 -15.96 -19.75 15.04
C ALA A 232 -14.59 -19.96 15.70
N ILE A 233 -13.93 -18.90 16.18
CA ILE A 233 -12.65 -19.01 16.87
C ILE A 233 -12.84 -19.58 18.27
N ARG A 234 -13.82 -19.07 19.03
CA ARG A 234 -14.15 -19.54 20.38
C ARG A 234 -14.56 -21.02 20.41
N SER A 235 -15.25 -21.50 19.39
CA SER A 235 -15.65 -22.91 19.30
C SER A 235 -14.48 -23.86 19.05
N ARG A 236 -13.41 -23.42 18.36
CA ARG A 236 -12.25 -24.24 18.00
C ARG A 236 -11.08 -24.12 18.96
N LEU A 237 -10.87 -22.94 19.55
CA LEU A 237 -9.79 -22.67 20.50
C LEU A 237 -10.37 -22.44 21.89
N ASN A 238 -10.74 -23.49 22.62
CA ASN A 238 -11.18 -23.36 24.03
C ASN A 238 -10.62 -24.50 24.88
N ALA A 239 -10.71 -24.38 26.20
CA ALA A 239 -10.15 -25.35 27.13
C ALA A 239 -10.81 -26.74 27.03
N THR A 240 -12.08 -26.81 26.60
CA THR A 240 -12.77 -28.09 26.40
C THR A 240 -12.26 -28.80 25.15
N GLU A 241 -12.18 -28.11 24.02
CA GLU A 241 -11.63 -28.66 22.78
C GLU A 241 -10.15 -29.00 22.91
N TYR A 242 -9.35 -28.15 23.57
CA TYR A 242 -7.96 -28.47 23.87
C TYR A 242 -7.82 -29.80 24.61
N ARG A 243 -8.58 -29.99 25.70
CA ARG A 243 -8.57 -31.25 26.47
C ARG A 243 -9.04 -32.45 25.63
N ARG A 244 -10.06 -32.26 24.78
CA ARG A 244 -10.53 -33.30 23.86
C ARG A 244 -9.43 -33.72 22.89
N ILE A 245 -8.79 -32.75 22.22
CA ILE A 245 -7.70 -32.98 21.26
C ILE A 245 -6.55 -33.74 21.91
N ILE A 246 -6.05 -33.26 23.04
CA ILE A 246 -4.93 -33.90 23.74
C ILE A 246 -5.31 -35.32 24.19
N SER A 247 -6.54 -35.53 24.67
CA SER A 247 -7.03 -36.85 25.07
C SER A 247 -7.11 -37.83 23.89
N GLU A 248 -7.60 -37.41 22.73
CA GLU A 248 -7.69 -38.24 21.53
C GLU A 248 -6.32 -38.56 20.93
N ILE A 249 -5.41 -37.59 20.94
CA ILE A 249 -4.03 -37.77 20.49
C ILE A 249 -3.28 -38.74 21.40
N ALA A 250 -3.48 -38.64 22.72
CA ALA A 250 -2.84 -39.55 23.69
C ALA A 250 -3.28 -41.02 23.56
N GLN A 251 -4.41 -41.29 22.89
CA GLN A 251 -4.87 -42.65 22.60
C GLN A 251 -4.24 -43.24 21.33
N ASP A 252 -3.56 -42.43 20.53
CA ASP A 252 -2.90 -42.87 19.30
C ASP A 252 -1.47 -43.36 19.60
N PRO A 253 -1.20 -44.67 19.50
CA PRO A 253 0.11 -45.23 19.82
C PRO A 253 1.21 -44.80 18.83
N ALA A 254 0.86 -44.22 17.68
CA ALA A 254 1.82 -43.68 16.71
C ALA A 254 2.35 -42.28 17.10
N VAL A 255 1.80 -41.66 18.14
CA VAL A 255 2.15 -40.30 18.56
C VAL A 255 3.09 -40.33 19.77
N ILE A 256 4.30 -39.77 19.64
CA ILE A 256 5.33 -39.77 20.70
C ILE A 256 5.37 -38.41 21.40
N GLY A 257 4.83 -38.34 22.61
CA GLY A 257 4.79 -37.14 23.46
C GLY A 257 3.40 -36.50 23.49
N GLN A 258 3.31 -35.25 23.96
CA GLN A 258 2.06 -34.49 23.95
C GLN A 258 2.20 -33.21 23.13
N PRO A 259 1.19 -32.82 22.34
CA PRO A 259 1.14 -31.49 21.73
C PRO A 259 1.12 -30.38 22.77
N THR A 260 1.70 -29.24 22.40
CA THR A 260 1.58 -27.98 23.13
C THR A 260 0.28 -27.27 22.77
N LEU A 261 -0.09 -26.26 23.54
CA LEU A 261 -1.14 -25.32 23.15
C LEU A 261 -0.73 -24.53 21.90
N GLY A 262 0.55 -24.25 21.70
CA GLY A 262 1.08 -23.67 20.45
C GLY A 262 0.70 -24.47 19.21
N ASP A 263 0.87 -25.79 19.23
CA ASP A 263 0.50 -26.67 18.10
C ASP A 263 -1.01 -26.55 17.75
N VAL A 264 -1.86 -26.41 18.77
CA VAL A 264 -3.31 -26.21 18.61
C VAL A 264 -3.61 -24.81 18.09
N ILE A 265 -2.97 -23.77 18.63
CA ILE A 265 -3.11 -22.37 18.17
C ILE A 265 -2.77 -22.27 16.68
N MET A 266 -1.64 -22.84 16.26
CA MET A 266 -1.22 -22.82 14.85
C MET A 266 -2.18 -23.58 13.93
N THR A 267 -2.73 -24.69 14.43
CA THR A 267 -3.74 -25.47 13.69
C THR A 267 -5.03 -24.67 13.52
N VAL A 268 -5.54 -24.07 14.60
CA VAL A 268 -6.75 -23.22 14.56
C VAL A 268 -6.52 -22.02 13.66
N LEU A 269 -5.34 -21.42 13.70
CA LEU A 269 -4.97 -20.32 12.83
C LEU A 269 -5.06 -20.70 11.34
N ARG A 270 -4.50 -21.85 10.95
CA ARG A 270 -4.60 -22.30 9.55
C ARG A 270 -6.05 -22.55 9.14
N GLN A 271 -6.84 -23.17 10.00
CA GLN A 271 -8.28 -23.32 9.77
C GLN A 271 -9.01 -21.97 9.70
N GLN A 272 -8.54 -20.97 10.43
CA GLN A 272 -9.06 -19.62 10.38
C GLN A 272 -8.76 -18.97 9.03
N GLN A 273 -7.54 -19.10 8.51
CA GLN A 273 -7.17 -18.60 7.18
C GLN A 273 -8.03 -19.24 6.08
N THR A 274 -8.23 -20.56 6.13
CA THR A 274 -9.13 -21.26 5.20
C THR A 274 -10.58 -20.74 5.31
N LEU A 275 -11.07 -20.49 6.52
CA LEU A 275 -12.40 -19.92 6.74
C LEU A 275 -12.50 -18.49 6.17
N VAL A 276 -11.47 -17.67 6.37
CA VAL A 276 -11.40 -16.30 5.81
C VAL A 276 -11.48 -16.34 4.29
N ASP A 277 -10.70 -17.22 3.64
CA ASP A 277 -10.71 -17.37 2.19
C ASP A 277 -12.07 -17.84 1.67
N LEU A 278 -12.68 -18.81 2.34
CA LEU A 278 -14.02 -19.32 2.00
C LEU A 278 -15.09 -18.22 2.11
N ILE A 279 -15.06 -17.42 3.17
CA ILE A 279 -16.01 -16.30 3.36
C ILE A 279 -15.79 -15.23 2.28
N LYS A 280 -14.53 -14.92 1.93
CA LYS A 280 -14.22 -13.95 0.88
C LYS A 280 -14.74 -14.41 -0.48
N GLU A 281 -14.56 -15.68 -0.82
CA GLU A 281 -15.07 -16.28 -2.05
C GLU A 281 -16.59 -16.25 -2.08
N ASP A 282 -17.26 -16.66 -1.00
CA ASP A 282 -18.72 -16.62 -0.88
C ASP A 282 -19.29 -15.20 -0.99
N MET A 283 -18.68 -14.24 -0.31
CA MET A 283 -19.08 -12.84 -0.39
C MET A 283 -18.85 -12.25 -1.80
N ALA A 284 -17.83 -12.72 -2.52
CA ALA A 284 -17.57 -12.31 -3.90
C ALA A 284 -18.61 -12.90 -4.88
N ASP A 285 -19.03 -14.14 -4.66
CA ASP A 285 -19.97 -14.85 -5.54
C ASP A 285 -21.44 -14.46 -5.29
N HIS A 286 -21.82 -14.29 -4.02
CA HIS A 286 -23.22 -14.07 -3.61
C HIS A 286 -23.52 -12.62 -3.20
N GLY A 287 -22.49 -11.78 -3.00
CA GLY A 287 -22.61 -10.37 -2.64
C GLY A 287 -23.12 -10.12 -1.21
N THR A 288 -23.36 -11.17 -0.42
CA THR A 288 -23.82 -11.09 0.98
C THR A 288 -23.15 -12.17 1.81
N PHE A 289 -22.89 -11.89 3.09
CA PHE A 289 -22.34 -12.84 4.04
C PHE A 289 -23.37 -13.91 4.47
N ASP A 290 -23.04 -15.18 4.26
CA ASP A 290 -23.81 -16.33 4.78
C ASP A 290 -23.23 -16.85 6.11
N PRO A 291 -23.93 -16.66 7.26
CA PRO A 291 -23.48 -17.22 8.53
C PRO A 291 -23.57 -18.75 8.60
N ASP A 292 -24.43 -19.40 7.80
CA ASP A 292 -24.58 -20.85 7.83
C ASP A 292 -23.34 -21.56 7.25
N LEU A 293 -22.69 -20.92 6.27
CA LEU A 293 -21.40 -21.36 5.73
C LEU A 293 -20.32 -21.42 6.82
N VAL A 294 -20.28 -20.41 7.69
CA VAL A 294 -19.35 -20.38 8.84
C VAL A 294 -19.65 -21.52 9.80
N GLY A 295 -20.93 -21.78 10.09
CA GLY A 295 -21.35 -22.91 10.92
C GLY A 295 -20.87 -24.26 10.39
N GLN A 296 -21.06 -24.51 9.09
CA GLN A 296 -20.61 -25.74 8.43
C GLN A 296 -19.08 -25.89 8.45
N ALA A 297 -18.35 -24.83 8.11
CA ALA A 297 -16.88 -24.84 8.12
C ALA A 297 -16.30 -25.08 9.52
N VAL A 298 -16.97 -24.57 10.57
CA VAL A 298 -16.60 -24.85 11.97
C VAL A 298 -16.81 -26.32 12.30
N GLU A 299 -17.95 -26.91 11.94
CA GLU A 299 -18.23 -28.33 12.20
C GLU A 299 -17.21 -29.23 11.49
N ASP A 300 -16.90 -28.95 10.23
CA ASP A 300 -15.90 -29.70 9.47
C ASP A 300 -14.49 -29.51 10.04
N GLY A 301 -14.15 -28.29 10.46
CA GLY A 301 -12.91 -27.98 11.14
C GLY A 301 -12.74 -28.78 12.44
N LEU A 302 -13.78 -28.85 13.28
CA LEU A 302 -13.77 -29.60 14.55
C LEU A 302 -13.64 -31.12 14.33
N ARG A 303 -14.19 -31.65 13.24
CA ARG A 303 -14.02 -33.07 12.87
C ARG A 303 -12.58 -33.39 12.44
N GLN A 304 -11.90 -32.43 11.79
CA GLN A 304 -10.56 -32.62 11.25
C GLN A 304 -9.44 -32.19 12.21
N ILE A 305 -9.75 -31.40 13.24
CA ILE A 305 -8.75 -30.71 14.07
C ILE A 305 -7.72 -31.67 14.71
N VAL A 306 -8.14 -32.87 15.14
CA VAL A 306 -7.21 -33.87 15.72
C VAL A 306 -6.22 -34.38 14.68
N SER A 307 -6.67 -34.61 13.44
CA SER A 307 -5.78 -35.03 12.35
C SER A 307 -4.79 -33.92 11.98
N LEU A 308 -5.27 -32.68 11.94
CA LEU A 308 -4.44 -31.52 11.60
C LEU A 308 -3.41 -31.21 12.69
N VAL A 309 -3.80 -31.30 13.97
CA VAL A 309 -2.84 -31.16 15.08
C VAL A 309 -1.79 -32.28 15.01
N LYS A 310 -2.15 -33.51 14.65
CA LYS A 310 -1.17 -34.58 14.43
C LYS A 310 -0.20 -34.26 13.29
N GLU A 311 -0.68 -33.69 12.19
CA GLU A 311 0.16 -33.25 11.07
C GLU A 311 1.18 -32.17 11.49
N TYR A 312 0.77 -31.23 12.35
CA TYR A 312 1.67 -30.22 12.91
C TYR A 312 2.60 -30.76 14.01
N TYR A 313 2.12 -31.72 14.80
CA TYR A 313 2.81 -32.27 15.97
C TYR A 313 3.86 -33.34 15.61
N GLN A 314 3.56 -34.21 14.64
CA GLN A 314 4.46 -35.30 14.22
C GLN A 314 5.83 -34.83 13.69
N PRO A 315 5.99 -33.69 12.98
CA PRO A 315 7.32 -33.18 12.65
C PRO A 315 8.11 -32.69 13.89
N ASN A 316 7.45 -32.40 15.03
CA ASN A 316 8.09 -31.88 16.25
C ASN A 316 8.37 -32.96 17.33
N SER A 317 7.99 -34.21 17.09
CA SER A 317 8.04 -35.31 18.07
C SER A 317 9.21 -36.27 17.91
N GLN A 318 9.98 -36.11 16.83
CA GLN A 318 11.28 -36.74 16.74
C GLN A 318 12.29 -35.84 17.45
N SER A 319 12.96 -36.36 18.49
CA SER A 319 14.21 -35.78 19.03
C SER A 319 15.04 -35.20 17.90
N PRO A 320 15.72 -34.06 18.15
CA PRO A 320 15.81 -32.92 17.24
C PRO A 320 15.96 -33.39 15.80
N PRO A 321 15.20 -32.89 14.81
CA PRO A 321 15.38 -33.39 13.47
C PRO A 321 16.86 -33.16 13.13
N THR A 322 17.60 -34.24 13.03
CA THR A 322 18.56 -34.36 11.96
C THR A 322 17.75 -33.97 10.75
N GLN A 323 17.91 -32.72 10.34
CA GLN A 323 17.58 -32.17 9.03
C GLN A 323 17.41 -33.35 8.07
N ALA A 324 16.17 -33.61 7.62
CA ALA A 324 15.90 -34.76 6.74
C ALA A 324 16.98 -34.76 5.66
N SER A 325 17.72 -35.87 5.52
CA SER A 325 18.93 -35.83 4.70
C SER A 325 18.54 -35.43 3.28
N GLY A 326 19.41 -34.69 2.60
CA GLY A 326 19.13 -34.21 1.25
C GLY A 326 18.70 -35.31 0.28
N GLU A 327 19.20 -36.54 0.51
CA GLU A 327 18.84 -37.72 -0.26
C GLU A 327 17.37 -38.14 -0.05
N THR A 328 16.88 -38.10 1.19
CA THR A 328 15.48 -38.38 1.52
C THR A 328 14.57 -37.28 0.99
N LEU A 329 14.92 -36.02 1.22
CA LEU A 329 14.16 -34.88 0.70
C LEU A 329 14.08 -34.92 -0.84
N TYR A 330 15.18 -35.25 -1.52
CA TYR A 330 15.19 -35.42 -2.97
C TYR A 330 14.35 -36.63 -3.42
N ALA A 331 14.40 -37.75 -2.69
CA ALA A 331 13.62 -38.94 -3.01
C ALA A 331 12.12 -38.67 -2.94
N ASP A 332 11.66 -37.98 -1.89
CA ASP A 332 10.24 -37.74 -1.63
C ASP A 332 9.66 -36.64 -2.52
N ASN A 333 10.46 -35.62 -2.85
CA ASN A 333 9.97 -34.41 -3.51
C ASN A 333 10.38 -34.28 -4.99
N CYS A 334 11.48 -34.91 -5.40
CA CYS A 334 12.10 -34.64 -6.71
C CYS A 334 12.22 -35.88 -7.60
N ALA A 335 12.42 -37.07 -7.02
CA ALA A 335 12.77 -38.27 -7.78
C ALA A 335 11.67 -38.76 -8.73
N MET A 336 10.40 -38.46 -8.43
CA MET A 336 9.26 -38.81 -9.29
C MET A 336 9.38 -38.20 -10.70
N CYS A 337 9.90 -36.98 -10.81
CA CYS A 337 10.01 -36.27 -12.09
C CYS A 337 11.45 -36.15 -12.59
N HIS A 338 12.45 -36.19 -11.71
CA HIS A 338 13.86 -36.01 -12.07
C HIS A 338 14.69 -37.29 -12.08
N ALA A 339 14.04 -38.45 -11.90
CA ALA A 339 14.66 -39.74 -11.61
C ALA A 339 15.39 -39.75 -10.25
N GLY A 340 15.64 -40.96 -9.73
CA GLY A 340 16.35 -41.15 -8.47
C GLY A 340 17.71 -40.47 -8.46
N LEU A 341 18.19 -40.06 -7.27
CA LEU A 341 19.33 -39.16 -7.08
C LEU A 341 20.57 -39.54 -7.91
N ALA A 342 20.92 -40.83 -7.93
CA ALA A 342 22.05 -41.36 -8.70
C ALA A 342 21.95 -41.13 -10.22
N ALA A 343 20.72 -41.11 -10.76
CA ALA A 343 20.40 -40.93 -12.17
C ALA A 343 19.78 -39.56 -12.48
N SER A 344 19.80 -38.63 -11.51
CA SER A 344 19.14 -37.33 -11.66
C SER A 344 19.65 -36.56 -12.89
N SER A 345 18.72 -36.01 -13.66
CA SER A 345 19.04 -35.05 -14.73
C SER A 345 19.40 -33.65 -14.23
N LYS A 346 19.37 -33.43 -12.91
CA LYS A 346 19.49 -32.14 -12.23
C LYS A 346 20.63 -32.09 -11.21
N LYS A 347 21.69 -32.88 -11.41
CA LYS A 347 22.91 -32.86 -10.60
C LYS A 347 23.54 -31.46 -10.55
N ASP A 348 24.25 -31.20 -9.46
CA ASP A 348 25.03 -29.97 -9.23
C ASP A 348 24.20 -28.66 -9.24
N ARG A 349 22.91 -28.74 -8.92
CA ARG A 349 22.04 -27.57 -8.73
C ARG A 349 22.21 -27.01 -7.33
N THR A 350 22.48 -25.71 -7.26
CA THR A 350 22.62 -25.01 -5.97
C THR A 350 21.27 -24.69 -5.35
N ALA A 351 21.23 -24.48 -4.03
CA ALA A 351 19.99 -24.16 -3.31
C ALA A 351 19.27 -22.93 -3.87
N SER A 352 20.00 -21.90 -4.25
CA SER A 352 19.44 -20.69 -4.89
C SER A 352 18.84 -20.99 -6.27
N GLN A 353 19.46 -21.87 -7.06
CA GLN A 353 18.91 -22.29 -8.36
C GLN A 353 17.63 -23.13 -8.19
N ILE A 354 17.59 -23.99 -7.17
CA ILE A 354 16.39 -24.79 -6.84
C ILE A 354 15.28 -23.88 -6.33
N GLN A 355 15.57 -22.97 -5.40
CA GLN A 355 14.61 -21.98 -4.90
C GLN A 355 14.05 -21.09 -6.02
N THR A 356 14.91 -20.61 -6.92
CA THR A 356 14.49 -19.80 -8.06
C THR A 356 13.60 -20.60 -9.02
N ALA A 357 13.83 -21.90 -9.19
CA ALA A 357 12.98 -22.76 -10.00
C ALA A 357 11.61 -23.01 -9.35
N ILE A 358 11.55 -23.17 -8.03
CA ILE A 358 10.30 -23.29 -7.26
C ILE A 358 9.49 -21.99 -7.35
N ASN A 359 10.13 -20.85 -7.08
CA ASN A 359 9.49 -19.52 -7.08
C ASN A 359 8.93 -19.16 -8.47
N ASN A 360 9.64 -19.54 -9.54
CA ASN A 360 9.20 -19.30 -10.91
C ASN A 360 8.33 -20.45 -11.47
N ASN A 361 7.95 -21.41 -10.63
CA ASN A 361 7.16 -22.59 -10.99
C ASN A 361 7.70 -23.34 -12.23
N VAL A 362 9.03 -23.38 -12.40
CA VAL A 362 9.67 -23.95 -13.58
C VAL A 362 9.39 -25.45 -13.62
N GLY A 363 8.74 -25.92 -14.69
CA GLY A 363 8.39 -27.34 -14.82
C GLY A 363 7.39 -27.82 -13.76
N ASN A 364 6.50 -26.94 -13.29
CA ASN A 364 5.53 -27.17 -12.22
C ASN A 364 6.14 -27.37 -10.83
N MET A 365 7.37 -26.91 -10.56
CA MET A 365 8.02 -27.05 -9.25
C MET A 365 7.39 -26.22 -8.12
N GLY A 366 6.37 -25.39 -8.39
CA GLY A 366 5.73 -24.50 -7.42
C GLY A 366 4.98 -25.23 -6.29
N PHE A 367 4.64 -26.51 -6.44
CA PHE A 367 4.07 -27.32 -5.34
C PHE A 367 5.09 -27.59 -4.21
N LEU A 368 6.38 -27.35 -4.46
CA LEU A 368 7.47 -27.48 -3.49
C LEU A 368 7.71 -26.17 -2.69
N SER A 369 6.84 -25.18 -2.84
CA SER A 369 6.93 -23.89 -2.11
C SER A 369 6.84 -24.03 -0.59
N GLY A 370 6.41 -25.19 -0.09
CA GLY A 370 6.42 -25.52 1.34
C GLY A 370 7.77 -25.98 1.90
N LEU A 371 8.80 -26.19 1.07
CA LEU A 371 10.15 -26.53 1.55
C LEU A 371 10.86 -25.30 2.13
N THR A 372 11.47 -25.46 3.29
CA THR A 372 12.29 -24.43 3.93
C THR A 372 13.63 -24.23 3.21
N ALA A 373 14.26 -23.07 3.43
CA ALA A 373 15.59 -22.80 2.89
C ALA A 373 16.65 -23.85 3.30
N ALA A 374 16.52 -24.42 4.51
CA ALA A 374 17.41 -25.46 5.02
C ALA A 374 17.19 -26.82 4.34
N GLU A 375 15.96 -27.15 3.97
CA GLU A 375 15.63 -28.36 3.22
C GLU A 375 16.05 -28.25 1.75
N ILE A 376 15.86 -27.07 1.15
CA ILE A 376 16.33 -26.77 -0.21
C ILE A 376 17.86 -26.83 -0.28
N GLN A 377 18.55 -26.37 0.76
CA GLN A 377 19.99 -26.49 0.91
C GLN A 377 20.43 -27.96 1.02
N ALA A 378 19.76 -28.77 1.82
CA ALA A 378 20.06 -30.19 1.94
C ALA A 378 19.87 -30.94 0.60
N ILE A 379 18.79 -30.66 -0.15
CA ILE A 379 18.55 -31.22 -1.50
C ILE A 379 19.69 -30.86 -2.46
N ALA A 380 20.16 -29.61 -2.41
CA ALA A 380 21.27 -29.14 -3.24
C ALA A 380 22.56 -29.90 -2.94
N GLU A 381 22.84 -30.17 -1.67
CA GLU A 381 24.02 -30.92 -1.22
C GLU A 381 23.96 -32.38 -1.69
N ALA A 382 22.80 -33.05 -1.60
CA ALA A 382 22.62 -34.42 -2.07
C ALA A 382 22.75 -34.56 -3.60
N LEU A 383 22.47 -33.51 -4.36
CA LEU A 383 22.63 -33.47 -5.81
C LEU A 383 24.09 -33.38 -6.27
N THR A 384 25.04 -33.19 -5.35
CA THR A 384 26.48 -33.21 -5.63
C THR A 384 27.03 -34.64 -5.57
N THR A 385 27.78 -35.06 -6.58
CA THR A 385 28.31 -36.42 -6.63
C THR A 385 29.58 -36.56 -5.78
N ASN A 386 29.50 -37.19 -4.58
CA ASN A 386 30.41 -38.25 -4.07
C ASN A 386 30.25 -38.56 -2.55
N GLN A 387 30.32 -39.85 -2.21
CA GLN A 387 30.26 -40.46 -0.86
C GLN A 387 31.62 -40.36 -0.09
N PRO A 388 31.67 -40.29 1.28
CA PRO A 388 32.90 -40.12 2.14
C PRO A 388 33.69 -41.45 2.37
N PRO A 389 34.99 -41.53 2.86
CA PRO A 389 35.71 -40.77 3.94
C PRO A 389 37.23 -40.46 3.63
N PRO A 390 38.17 -39.98 4.52
CA PRO A 390 38.17 -39.78 5.98
C PRO A 390 38.47 -38.37 6.50
N SER A 391 38.25 -38.21 7.80
CA SER A 391 38.61 -37.08 8.65
C SER A 391 40.06 -36.63 8.47
N ASN A 392 40.28 -35.61 7.66
CA ASN A 392 41.37 -34.68 7.89
C ASN A 392 40.71 -33.41 8.39
N SER A 393 41.02 -33.01 9.63
CA SER A 393 40.63 -31.70 10.13
C SER A 393 41.18 -30.65 9.17
N VAL A 394 40.31 -30.10 8.33
CA VAL A 394 40.67 -29.06 7.36
C VAL A 394 41.06 -27.83 8.18
N ASN A 395 42.36 -27.55 8.27
CA ASN A 395 42.86 -26.48 9.10
C ASN A 395 42.68 -25.14 8.36
N GLY A 396 41.58 -24.45 8.66
CA GLY A 396 41.22 -23.16 8.09
C GLY A 396 42.31 -22.09 8.22
N SER A 397 43.04 -22.08 9.33
CA SER A 397 44.14 -21.13 9.53
C SER A 397 45.32 -21.37 8.57
N ALA A 398 45.61 -22.63 8.26
CA ALA A 398 46.65 -23.00 7.29
C ALA A 398 46.20 -22.72 5.85
N LEU A 399 44.93 -22.96 5.53
CA LEU A 399 44.35 -22.62 4.23
C LEU A 399 44.33 -21.11 4.00
N TYR A 400 43.90 -20.33 4.99
CA TYR A 400 43.91 -18.88 4.92
C TYR A 400 45.34 -18.36 4.70
N ALA A 401 46.32 -18.88 5.45
CA ALA A 401 47.72 -18.51 5.28
C ALA A 401 48.25 -18.83 3.87
N SER A 402 47.83 -19.96 3.29
CA SER A 402 48.26 -20.41 1.96
C SER A 402 47.57 -19.69 0.79
N LYS A 403 46.29 -19.32 0.95
CA LYS A 403 45.41 -18.96 -0.18
C LYS A 403 44.92 -17.52 -0.13
N CYS A 404 44.89 -16.92 1.07
CA CYS A 404 44.24 -15.63 1.31
C CYS A 404 45.23 -14.56 1.80
N ALA A 405 46.20 -14.93 2.65
CA ALA A 405 47.07 -13.98 3.35
C ALA A 405 47.98 -13.15 2.44
N GLY A 406 48.27 -13.63 1.22
CA GLY A 406 49.05 -12.88 0.23
C GLY A 406 48.37 -11.60 -0.26
N CYS A 407 47.04 -11.51 -0.16
CA CYS A 407 46.26 -10.34 -0.57
C CYS A 407 45.45 -9.72 0.58
N HIS A 408 45.13 -10.50 1.61
CA HIS A 408 44.26 -10.09 2.72
C HIS A 408 44.99 -9.90 4.06
N ASP A 409 46.32 -9.83 4.04
CA ASP A 409 47.19 -9.83 5.21
C ASP A 409 47.05 -11.11 6.07
N SER A 410 47.95 -11.28 7.05
CA SER A 410 47.97 -12.50 7.88
C SER A 410 46.69 -12.65 8.71
N LEU A 411 46.35 -13.88 9.09
CA LEU A 411 45.07 -14.20 9.76
C LEU A 411 44.79 -13.34 11.00
N ALA A 412 45.83 -13.00 11.78
CA ALA A 412 45.72 -12.21 12.99
C ALA A 412 45.36 -10.72 12.75
N ILE A 413 45.63 -10.20 11.54
CA ILE A 413 45.43 -8.79 11.18
C ILE A 413 44.70 -8.64 9.84
N THR A 414 43.90 -9.64 9.47
CA THR A 414 43.20 -9.66 8.18
C THR A 414 42.32 -8.43 8.01
N ARG A 415 42.31 -7.87 6.79
CA ARG A 415 41.39 -6.76 6.44
C ARG A 415 39.94 -7.21 6.24
N LYS A 416 39.66 -8.51 6.36
CA LYS A 416 38.33 -9.10 6.15
C LYS A 416 37.92 -10.02 7.32
N PRO A 417 37.91 -9.52 8.57
CA PRO A 417 37.48 -10.31 9.73
C PRO A 417 35.97 -10.61 9.64
N GLY A 418 35.54 -11.70 10.30
CA GLY A 418 34.12 -12.04 10.49
C GLY A 418 33.32 -12.37 9.22
N ARG A 419 33.97 -12.74 8.10
CA ARG A 419 33.25 -13.13 6.88
C ARG A 419 32.73 -14.57 6.98
N THR A 420 31.46 -14.76 6.63
CA THR A 420 30.84 -16.09 6.61
C THR A 420 31.28 -16.89 5.39
N ALA A 421 31.15 -18.22 5.46
CA ALA A 421 31.47 -19.09 4.33
C ALA A 421 30.70 -18.74 3.05
N SER A 422 29.42 -18.36 3.20
CA SER A 422 28.58 -17.90 2.09
C SER A 422 29.10 -16.60 1.45
N GLN A 423 29.59 -15.65 2.24
CA GLN A 423 30.17 -14.40 1.73
C GLN A 423 31.51 -14.64 1.02
N ILE A 424 32.34 -15.54 1.56
CA ILE A 424 33.61 -15.91 0.94
C ILE A 424 33.36 -16.67 -0.38
N GLN A 425 32.42 -17.60 -0.40
CA GLN A 425 32.05 -18.35 -1.60
C GLN A 425 31.49 -17.41 -2.68
N ALA A 426 30.59 -16.50 -2.31
CA ALA A 426 30.07 -15.50 -3.24
C ALA A 426 31.17 -14.61 -3.84
N ALA A 427 32.19 -14.25 -3.05
CA ALA A 427 33.32 -13.47 -3.55
C ALA A 427 34.19 -14.26 -4.55
N ILE A 428 34.39 -15.56 -4.32
CA ILE A 428 35.11 -16.46 -5.24
C ILE A 428 34.32 -16.63 -6.55
N ASP A 429 33.02 -16.93 -6.45
CA ASP A 429 32.15 -17.21 -7.60
C ASP A 429 31.98 -15.98 -8.49
N ASN A 430 31.89 -14.79 -7.89
CA ASN A 430 31.79 -13.52 -8.61
C ASN A 430 33.17 -12.94 -8.98
N ASN A 431 34.25 -13.69 -8.74
CA ASN A 431 35.63 -13.29 -9.02
C ASN A 431 35.99 -11.90 -8.43
N VAL A 432 35.42 -11.57 -7.27
CA VAL A 432 35.60 -10.27 -6.59
C VAL A 432 37.07 -10.11 -6.22
N GLY A 433 37.70 -8.99 -6.60
CA GLY A 433 39.12 -8.77 -6.34
C GLY A 433 40.05 -9.80 -7.02
N SER A 434 39.60 -10.42 -8.11
CA SER A 434 40.27 -11.54 -8.78
C SER A 434 40.31 -12.85 -7.97
N MET A 435 39.42 -13.07 -7.00
CA MET A 435 39.40 -14.28 -6.18
C MET A 435 38.99 -15.56 -6.92
N GLY A 436 38.56 -15.50 -8.18
CA GLY A 436 38.06 -16.63 -8.96
C GLY A 436 39.09 -17.74 -9.21
N PHE A 437 40.39 -17.49 -9.02
CA PHE A 437 41.41 -18.54 -9.05
C PHE A 437 41.30 -19.51 -7.85
N LEU A 438 40.52 -19.15 -6.82
CA LEU A 438 40.22 -19.97 -5.66
C LEU A 438 38.96 -20.83 -5.84
N SER A 439 38.34 -20.83 -7.03
CA SER A 439 37.16 -21.65 -7.38
C SER A 439 37.36 -23.16 -7.21
N ALA A 440 38.60 -23.61 -7.04
CA ALA A 440 38.94 -25.00 -6.73
C ALA A 440 38.84 -25.36 -5.23
N LEU A 441 38.60 -24.39 -4.34
CA LEU A 441 38.34 -24.67 -2.92
C LEU A 441 36.98 -25.34 -2.75
N THR A 442 36.94 -26.40 -1.97
CA THR A 442 35.69 -27.08 -1.61
C THR A 442 34.91 -26.29 -0.57
N ALA A 443 33.60 -26.52 -0.48
CA ALA A 443 32.74 -25.87 0.51
C ALA A 443 33.24 -26.07 1.96
N ALA A 444 33.79 -27.25 2.27
CA ALA A 444 34.38 -27.54 3.58
C ALA A 444 35.68 -26.74 3.85
N GLU A 445 36.49 -26.48 2.82
CA GLU A 445 37.68 -25.63 2.92
C GLU A 445 37.31 -24.15 3.08
N VAL A 446 36.27 -23.69 2.38
CA VAL A 446 35.74 -22.33 2.51
C VAL A 446 35.11 -22.11 3.88
N GLN A 447 34.37 -23.10 4.40
CA GLN A 447 33.83 -23.07 5.75
C GLN A 447 34.93 -23.06 6.81
N ALA A 448 35.95 -23.92 6.67
CA ALA A 448 37.08 -23.91 7.59
C ALA A 448 37.82 -22.56 7.60
N ILE A 449 38.00 -21.92 6.43
CA ILE A 449 38.57 -20.57 6.33
C ILE A 449 37.70 -19.55 7.07
N ALA A 450 36.37 -19.60 6.89
CA ALA A 450 35.43 -18.70 7.56
C ALA A 450 35.50 -18.84 9.09
N ASP A 451 35.53 -20.08 9.60
CA ASP A 451 35.61 -20.38 11.03
C ASP A 451 36.95 -19.94 11.65
N ALA A 452 38.01 -19.84 10.85
CA ALA A 452 39.33 -19.40 11.29
C ALA A 452 39.48 -17.87 11.34
N LEU A 453 38.58 -17.10 10.71
CA LEU A 453 38.68 -15.64 10.69
C LEU A 453 38.42 -15.06 12.09
N PRO A 454 39.21 -14.06 12.52
CA PRO A 454 38.93 -13.37 13.77
C PRO A 454 37.56 -12.70 13.69
N ALA A 455 36.86 -12.67 14.83
CA ALA A 455 35.57 -11.98 14.96
C ALA A 455 35.71 -10.52 14.52
N ALA A 456 34.70 -10.00 13.81
CA ALA A 456 34.67 -8.61 13.39
C ALA A 456 34.86 -7.70 14.62
N GLN A 457 35.90 -6.88 14.61
CA GLN A 457 36.08 -5.86 15.64
C GLN A 457 34.97 -4.81 15.50
N PRO A 458 34.40 -4.29 16.61
CA PRO A 458 33.54 -3.12 16.56
C PRO A 458 34.26 -1.98 15.83
N PRO A 459 33.58 -1.21 14.96
CA PRO A 459 34.26 -0.22 14.14
C PRO A 459 34.94 0.85 15.02
N ASP A 460 36.25 0.99 14.84
CA ASP A 460 37.03 2.09 15.37
C ASP A 460 36.60 3.39 14.67
N GLN A 461 35.92 4.27 15.41
CA GLN A 461 35.31 5.51 14.94
C GLN A 461 36.31 6.63 14.62
N THR A 462 37.61 6.34 14.52
CA THR A 462 38.64 7.40 14.39
C THR A 462 39.22 7.58 12.98
N THR A 463 38.82 6.77 11.99
CA THR A 463 39.26 6.96 10.59
C THR A 463 38.08 7.25 9.67
N PRO A 464 38.01 8.42 9.00
CA PRO A 464 36.93 8.73 8.07
C PRO A 464 36.82 7.70 6.95
N PRO A 465 35.60 7.29 6.52
CA PRO A 465 35.43 6.37 5.40
C PRO A 465 36.05 6.93 4.11
N ASP A 466 36.85 6.11 3.41
CA ASP A 466 37.46 6.50 2.13
C ASP A 466 36.45 6.32 0.99
N GLY A 467 35.80 7.43 0.63
CA GLY A 467 34.79 7.47 -0.44
C GLY A 467 35.30 7.06 -1.82
N VAL A 468 36.59 7.26 -2.12
CA VAL A 468 37.20 6.86 -3.40
C VAL A 468 37.33 5.35 -3.46
N ALA A 469 37.80 4.73 -2.37
CA ALA A 469 37.89 3.28 -2.26
C ALA A 469 36.50 2.62 -2.32
N LEU A 470 35.52 3.17 -1.60
CA LEU A 470 34.14 2.70 -1.56
C LEU A 470 33.45 2.80 -2.94
N TYR A 471 33.59 3.93 -3.63
CA TYR A 471 33.02 4.07 -4.98
C TYR A 471 33.65 3.04 -5.95
N ASN A 472 34.96 2.83 -5.87
CA ASN A 472 35.65 1.90 -6.76
C ASN A 472 35.28 0.43 -6.49
N SER A 473 34.97 0.05 -5.25
CA SER A 473 34.57 -1.32 -4.93
C SER A 473 33.08 -1.58 -5.17
N GLU A 474 32.22 -0.62 -4.84
CA GLU A 474 30.78 -0.83 -4.79
C GLU A 474 30.02 -0.26 -6.00
N CYS A 475 30.58 0.74 -6.69
CA CYS A 475 29.84 1.52 -7.70
C CYS A 475 30.46 1.47 -9.10
N ALA A 476 31.79 1.46 -9.22
CA ALA A 476 32.50 1.63 -10.50
C ALA A 476 32.22 0.51 -11.51
N GLY A 477 31.88 -0.69 -11.06
CA GLY A 477 31.52 -1.83 -11.92
C GLY A 477 30.29 -1.57 -12.79
N CYS A 478 29.37 -0.73 -12.33
CA CYS A 478 28.15 -0.37 -13.07
C CYS A 478 28.15 1.09 -13.53
N HIS A 479 28.81 1.99 -12.80
CA HIS A 479 28.77 3.45 -13.06
C HIS A 479 29.99 4.02 -13.77
N SER A 480 30.91 3.16 -14.22
CA SER A 480 32.24 3.51 -14.76
C SER A 480 33.21 4.04 -13.69
N PRO A 481 34.54 4.04 -13.94
CA PRO A 481 35.54 4.52 -12.99
C PRO A 481 35.25 5.94 -12.49
N LEU A 482 35.63 6.25 -11.25
CA LEU A 482 35.28 7.51 -10.57
C LEU A 482 35.57 8.77 -11.41
N ALA A 483 36.72 8.80 -12.09
CA ALA A 483 37.14 9.93 -12.93
C ALA A 483 36.25 10.16 -14.17
N THR A 484 35.51 9.14 -14.61
CA THR A 484 34.65 9.16 -15.80
C THR A 484 33.25 8.66 -15.48
N THR A 485 32.81 8.81 -14.23
CA THR A 485 31.53 8.29 -13.77
C THR A 485 30.38 8.83 -14.62
N SER A 486 29.41 7.97 -14.90
CA SER A 486 28.15 8.36 -15.55
C SER A 486 27.21 9.16 -14.63
N LYS A 487 27.56 9.36 -13.35
CA LYS A 487 26.74 10.02 -12.32
C LYS A 487 27.54 11.05 -11.50
N PRO A 488 28.16 12.07 -12.14
CA PRO A 488 28.88 13.11 -11.41
C PRO A 488 27.94 13.96 -10.55
N GLY A 489 28.46 14.50 -9.45
CA GLY A 489 27.77 15.49 -8.60
C GLY A 489 26.52 15.01 -7.87
N ARG A 490 26.31 13.70 -7.70
CA ARG A 490 25.18 13.18 -6.91
C ARG A 490 25.44 13.36 -5.42
N THR A 491 24.44 13.91 -4.73
CA THR A 491 24.49 14.10 -3.28
C THR A 491 24.25 12.80 -2.52
N ALA A 492 24.70 12.72 -1.27
CA ALA A 492 24.49 11.56 -0.40
C ALA A 492 23.01 11.17 -0.29
N SER A 493 22.12 12.16 -0.20
CA SER A 493 20.67 11.93 -0.17
C SER A 493 20.15 11.31 -1.47
N GLN A 494 20.68 11.72 -2.63
CA GLN A 494 20.28 11.15 -3.93
C GLN A 494 20.80 9.73 -4.10
N ILE A 495 22.02 9.45 -3.66
CA ILE A 495 22.61 8.10 -3.67
C ILE A 495 21.82 7.19 -2.72
N GLN A 496 21.53 7.65 -1.51
CA GLN A 496 20.74 6.90 -0.53
C GLN A 496 19.33 6.59 -1.07
N THR A 497 18.67 7.59 -1.67
CA THR A 497 17.33 7.40 -2.27
C THR A 497 17.36 6.37 -3.41
N ALA A 498 18.44 6.29 -4.18
CA ALA A 498 18.60 5.30 -5.23
C ALA A 498 18.78 3.88 -4.67
N ILE A 499 19.54 3.72 -3.59
CA ILE A 499 19.73 2.45 -2.87
C ILE A 499 18.39 1.99 -2.27
N ASP A 500 17.70 2.89 -1.55
CA ASP A 500 16.46 2.60 -0.82
C ASP A 500 15.30 2.19 -1.76
N ASN A 501 15.23 2.80 -2.94
CA ASN A 501 14.21 2.50 -3.95
C ASN A 501 14.66 1.45 -4.96
N ASN A 502 15.80 0.80 -4.73
CA ASN A 502 16.40 -0.19 -5.61
C ASN A 502 16.54 0.28 -7.07
N ILE A 503 16.82 1.57 -7.28
CA ILE A 503 16.94 2.15 -8.62
C ILE A 503 18.17 1.56 -9.29
N GLY A 504 17.98 0.87 -10.42
CA GLY A 504 19.08 0.20 -11.13
C GLY A 504 19.65 -1.01 -10.39
N ASN A 505 18.85 -1.68 -9.56
CA ASN A 505 19.25 -2.80 -8.69
C ASN A 505 20.24 -2.42 -7.58
N MET A 506 20.24 -1.18 -7.10
CA MET A 506 21.19 -0.72 -6.07
C MET A 506 20.89 -1.23 -4.64
N SER A 507 19.83 -2.00 -4.39
CA SER A 507 19.45 -2.44 -3.03
C SER A 507 20.46 -3.36 -2.35
N PHE A 508 21.38 -3.99 -3.08
CA PHE A 508 22.49 -4.75 -2.48
C PHE A 508 23.46 -3.85 -1.68
N LEU A 509 23.44 -2.53 -1.95
CA LEU A 509 24.20 -1.51 -1.24
C LEU A 509 23.50 -1.00 0.02
N SER A 510 22.34 -1.56 0.39
CA SER A 510 21.58 -1.19 1.60
C SER A 510 22.35 -1.41 2.92
N SER A 511 23.49 -2.12 2.85
CA SER A 511 24.41 -2.31 3.96
C SER A 511 25.40 -1.14 4.16
N LEU A 512 25.49 -0.20 3.22
CA LEU A 512 26.32 1.00 3.38
C LEU A 512 25.72 1.92 4.44
N THR A 513 26.56 2.38 5.35
CA THR A 513 26.18 3.37 6.36
C THR A 513 26.01 4.75 5.75
N ALA A 514 25.23 5.62 6.40
CA ALA A 514 25.04 7.00 5.96
C ALA A 514 26.39 7.75 5.80
N SER A 515 27.38 7.46 6.65
CA SER A 515 28.73 8.03 6.54
C SER A 515 29.51 7.52 5.33
N GLU A 516 29.33 6.26 4.93
CA GLU A 516 29.96 5.70 3.73
C GLU A 516 29.29 6.24 2.47
N VAL A 517 27.96 6.36 2.45
CA VAL A 517 27.21 7.01 1.36
C VAL A 517 27.59 8.48 1.23
N GLN A 518 27.80 9.18 2.34
CA GLN A 518 28.31 10.56 2.34
C GLN A 518 29.73 10.63 1.78
N ALA A 519 30.63 9.75 2.21
CA ALA A 519 32.00 9.72 1.68
C ALA A 519 32.03 9.44 0.16
N ILE A 520 31.18 8.55 -0.35
CA ILE A 520 31.03 8.29 -1.79
C ILE A 520 30.55 9.56 -2.50
N ALA A 521 29.55 10.25 -1.97
CA ALA A 521 29.04 11.50 -2.54
C ALA A 521 30.13 12.59 -2.61
N ASP A 522 30.93 12.72 -1.56
CA ASP A 522 32.03 13.69 -1.48
C ASP A 522 33.17 13.35 -2.46
N ALA A 523 33.33 12.08 -2.82
CA ALA A 523 34.34 11.61 -3.76
C ALA A 523 33.93 11.79 -5.24
N LEU A 524 32.64 12.00 -5.55
CA LEU A 524 32.18 12.16 -6.92
C LEU A 524 32.71 13.44 -7.54
N PRO A 525 33.17 13.42 -8.81
CA PRO A 525 33.55 14.63 -9.51
C PRO A 525 32.35 15.58 -9.59
N ALA A 526 32.62 16.89 -9.48
CA ALA A 526 31.60 17.91 -9.61
C ALA A 526 30.83 17.75 -10.92
N ALA A 527 29.50 17.93 -10.87
CA ALA A 527 28.69 17.99 -12.08
C ALA A 527 29.25 19.08 -12.99
N GLN A 528 29.51 18.77 -14.27
CA GLN A 528 29.84 19.81 -15.23
C GLN A 528 28.65 20.76 -15.32
N LEU A 529 28.79 21.97 -14.78
CA LEU A 529 27.83 23.04 -14.99
C LEU A 529 27.80 23.33 -16.50
N PRO A 530 26.63 23.25 -17.16
CA PRO A 530 26.52 23.71 -18.53
C PRO A 530 26.90 25.19 -18.57
N ASP A 531 27.71 25.56 -19.56
CA ASP A 531 27.97 26.96 -19.89
C ASP A 531 26.61 27.65 -20.15
N PRO A 532 26.26 28.73 -19.42
CA PRO A 532 24.97 29.41 -19.52
C PRO A 532 24.71 30.07 -20.89
N THR A 533 25.68 29.99 -21.82
CA THR A 533 25.53 30.46 -23.20
C THR A 533 25.16 29.34 -24.19
N THR A 534 25.16 28.08 -23.77
CA THR A 534 24.73 26.94 -24.59
C THR A 534 23.26 26.60 -24.31
N PRO A 535 22.38 26.58 -25.33
CA PRO A 535 20.99 26.15 -25.16
C PRO A 535 20.93 24.76 -24.51
N ALA A 536 20.05 24.58 -23.50
CA ALA A 536 19.84 23.29 -22.87
C ALA A 536 19.39 22.27 -23.91
N ASP A 537 20.17 21.19 -24.08
CA ASP A 537 19.84 20.11 -25.01
C ASP A 537 18.88 19.12 -24.33
N GLY A 538 17.60 19.28 -24.62
CA GLY A 538 16.52 18.45 -24.08
C GLY A 538 16.68 16.95 -24.36
N SER A 539 17.35 16.57 -25.45
CA SER A 539 17.54 15.17 -25.79
C SER A 539 18.57 14.49 -24.88
N THR A 540 19.64 15.22 -24.56
CA THR A 540 20.67 14.81 -23.60
C THR A 540 20.10 14.76 -22.18
N LEU A 541 19.37 15.80 -21.77
CA LEU A 541 18.72 15.84 -20.46
C LEU A 541 17.73 14.68 -20.27
N TYR A 542 16.88 14.43 -21.27
CA TYR A 542 15.95 13.30 -21.23
C TYR A 542 16.71 11.96 -21.11
N SER A 543 17.82 11.78 -21.83
CA SER A 543 18.61 10.54 -21.77
C SER A 543 19.23 10.30 -20.39
N ILE A 544 19.62 11.36 -19.68
CA ILE A 544 20.30 11.27 -18.39
C ILE A 544 19.29 11.06 -17.25
N ASP A 545 18.19 11.81 -17.28
CA ASP A 545 17.30 11.98 -16.15
C ASP A 545 15.94 11.27 -16.30
N CYS A 546 15.54 10.92 -17.53
CA CYS A 546 14.20 10.37 -17.80
C CYS A 546 14.23 8.95 -18.40
N ALA A 547 15.18 8.66 -19.30
CA ALA A 547 15.16 7.45 -20.13
C ALA A 547 15.27 6.14 -19.34
N GLY A 548 15.90 6.16 -18.16
CA GLY A 548 16.02 4.99 -17.28
C GLY A 548 14.67 4.45 -16.79
N CYS A 549 13.66 5.31 -16.68
CA CYS A 549 12.31 4.93 -16.22
C CYS A 549 11.27 5.07 -17.34
N HIS A 550 11.44 6.02 -18.25
CA HIS A 550 10.47 6.34 -19.30
C HIS A 550 10.82 5.77 -20.68
N SER A 551 11.84 4.90 -20.75
CA SER A 551 12.41 4.36 -21.99
C SER A 551 13.13 5.42 -22.84
N PRO A 552 13.99 5.01 -23.80
CA PRO A 552 14.74 5.94 -24.65
C PRO A 552 13.84 6.95 -25.37
N LEU A 553 14.37 8.15 -25.65
CA LEU A 553 13.58 9.29 -26.15
C LEU A 553 12.71 8.96 -27.37
N ALA A 554 13.24 8.19 -28.32
CA ALA A 554 12.52 7.80 -29.55
C ALA A 554 11.33 6.86 -29.30
N THR A 555 11.32 6.15 -28.17
CA THR A 555 10.31 5.14 -27.81
C THR A 555 9.73 5.43 -26.42
N THR A 556 9.76 6.69 -26.00
CA THR A 556 9.34 7.06 -24.65
C THR A 556 7.91 6.61 -24.37
N SER A 557 7.65 6.15 -23.16
CA SER A 557 6.30 5.86 -22.66
C SER A 557 5.47 7.13 -22.37
N LYS A 558 6.10 8.32 -22.44
CA LYS A 558 5.48 9.62 -22.14
C LYS A 558 5.66 10.62 -23.30
N PRO A 559 5.27 10.26 -24.54
CA PRO A 559 5.42 11.17 -25.67
C PRO A 559 4.47 12.37 -25.52
N GLY A 560 4.86 13.53 -26.07
CA GLY A 560 4.03 14.73 -26.16
C GLY A 560 3.67 15.42 -24.83
N ARG A 561 4.41 15.19 -23.74
CA ARG A 561 4.16 15.89 -22.47
C ARG A 561 4.70 17.32 -22.53
N THR A 562 3.86 18.27 -22.12
CA THR A 562 4.24 19.69 -22.05
C THR A 562 5.11 19.96 -20.82
N ALA A 563 5.91 21.02 -20.86
CA ALA A 563 6.76 21.44 -19.74
C ALA A 563 5.96 21.63 -18.44
N SER A 564 4.75 22.18 -18.52
CA SER A 564 3.85 22.34 -17.36
C SER A 564 3.41 20.99 -16.77
N GLN A 565 3.10 20.01 -17.61
CA GLN A 565 2.74 18.66 -17.16
C GLN A 565 3.93 17.95 -16.52
N ILE A 566 5.12 18.09 -17.10
CA ILE A 566 6.35 17.53 -16.54
C ILE A 566 6.67 18.19 -15.19
N GLN A 567 6.61 19.52 -15.11
CA GLN A 567 6.83 20.26 -13.87
C GLN A 567 5.82 19.89 -12.79
N THR A 568 4.54 19.75 -13.14
CA THR A 568 3.49 19.32 -12.21
C THR A 568 3.75 17.90 -11.70
N ALA A 569 4.19 16.99 -12.57
CA ALA A 569 4.56 15.64 -12.18
C ALA A 569 5.75 15.61 -11.22
N ILE A 570 6.78 16.43 -11.46
CA ILE A 570 7.94 16.58 -10.56
C ILE A 570 7.49 17.14 -9.21
N ASN A 571 6.72 18.24 -9.20
CA ASN A 571 6.27 18.91 -7.97
C ASN A 571 5.35 18.02 -7.11
N ASN A 572 4.50 17.21 -7.75
CA ASN A 572 3.60 16.29 -7.08
C ASN A 572 4.23 14.90 -6.87
N ASN A 573 5.53 14.75 -7.14
CA ASN A 573 6.28 13.50 -7.04
C ASN A 573 5.60 12.30 -7.74
N VAL A 574 4.93 12.55 -8.87
CA VAL A 574 4.19 11.54 -9.63
C VAL A 574 5.17 10.50 -10.15
N GLY A 575 4.96 9.22 -9.83
CA GLY A 575 5.86 8.14 -10.23
C GLY A 575 7.28 8.29 -9.66
N ASN A 576 7.42 8.91 -8.49
CA ASN A 576 8.69 9.25 -7.85
C ASN A 576 9.56 10.27 -8.60
N MET A 577 8.99 11.09 -9.50
CA MET A 577 9.75 12.10 -10.26
C MET A 577 10.29 13.27 -9.42
N GLY A 578 9.99 13.34 -8.12
CA GLY A 578 10.38 14.44 -7.23
C GLY A 578 11.89 14.61 -7.06
N PHE A 579 12.71 13.57 -7.32
CA PHE A 579 14.17 13.71 -7.32
C PHE A 579 14.71 14.62 -8.44
N LEU A 580 13.87 14.96 -9.42
CA LEU A 580 14.16 15.87 -10.52
C LEU A 580 13.83 17.34 -10.19
N SER A 581 13.46 17.65 -8.94
CA SER A 581 13.14 19.03 -8.51
C SER A 581 14.30 20.02 -8.66
N SER A 582 15.51 19.54 -8.92
CA SER A 582 16.68 20.36 -9.22
C SER A 582 16.76 20.84 -10.67
N LEU A 583 15.93 20.30 -11.59
CA LEU A 583 15.86 20.79 -12.97
C LEU A 583 15.26 22.20 -12.99
N THR A 584 15.91 23.10 -13.72
CA THR A 584 15.40 24.45 -13.96
C THR A 584 14.22 24.42 -14.93
N ALA A 585 13.38 25.47 -14.88
CA ALA A 585 12.26 25.60 -15.82
C ALA A 585 12.71 25.57 -17.30
N ALA A 586 13.92 26.05 -17.60
CA ALA A 586 14.49 26.02 -18.95
C ALA A 586 14.89 24.59 -19.38
N GLU A 587 15.41 23.78 -18.46
CA GLU A 587 15.75 22.37 -18.72
C GLU A 587 14.48 21.51 -18.87
N VAL A 588 13.47 21.74 -18.03
CA VAL A 588 12.16 21.09 -18.15
C VAL A 588 11.48 21.44 -19.48
N GLN A 589 11.61 22.70 -19.91
CA GLN A 589 11.13 23.14 -21.23
C GLN A 589 11.89 22.46 -22.37
N ALA A 590 13.22 22.39 -22.30
CA ALA A 590 14.03 21.72 -23.31
C ALA A 590 13.67 20.22 -23.43
N ILE A 591 13.46 19.53 -22.30
CA ILE A 591 13.00 18.13 -22.29
C ILE A 591 11.64 18.01 -22.97
N ALA A 592 10.69 18.89 -22.66
CA ALA A 592 9.35 18.87 -23.27
C ALA A 592 9.42 19.04 -24.79
N ASP A 593 10.27 19.94 -25.26
CA ASP A 593 10.47 20.22 -26.69
C ASP A 593 11.15 19.05 -27.43
N ALA A 594 11.93 18.23 -26.72
CA ALA A 594 12.61 17.06 -27.27
C ALA A 594 11.72 15.82 -27.37
N LEU A 595 10.60 15.76 -26.64
CA LEU A 595 9.71 14.60 -26.64
C LEU A 595 9.07 14.39 -28.02
N PRO A 596 9.02 13.14 -28.52
CA PRO A 596 8.30 12.85 -29.75
C PRO A 596 6.80 13.17 -29.57
N PRO A 597 6.11 13.57 -30.66
CA PRO A 597 4.67 13.80 -30.62
C PRO A 597 3.94 12.53 -30.17
N ALA A 598 2.85 12.71 -29.42
CA ALA A 598 2.09 11.60 -28.84
C ALA A 598 1.65 10.59 -29.91
N THR A 599 2.20 9.38 -29.88
CA THR A 599 1.73 8.22 -30.65
C THR A 599 0.79 7.40 -29.76
N SER A 600 -0.48 7.29 -30.17
CA SER A 600 -1.59 6.80 -29.35
C SER A 600 -1.70 5.26 -29.33
N THR A 601 -0.86 4.56 -28.56
CA THR A 601 -0.98 3.08 -28.42
C THR A 601 -0.65 2.51 -27.02
N GLY A 602 -1.29 3.00 -25.94
CA GLY A 602 -1.32 2.35 -24.61
C GLY A 602 -2.35 3.03 -23.67
N PRO A 603 -3.10 2.30 -22.80
CA PRO A 603 -4.37 2.83 -22.29
C PRO A 603 -4.19 3.86 -21.16
N ASP A 604 -4.93 4.94 -21.34
CA ASP A 604 -5.11 6.08 -20.45
C ASP A 604 -6.29 5.80 -19.51
N TYR A 605 -6.09 5.87 -18.19
CA TYR A 605 -7.17 5.74 -17.20
C TYR A 605 -8.12 6.96 -17.17
N GLY A 606 -7.97 7.91 -18.10
CA GLY A 606 -8.99 8.88 -18.47
C GLY A 606 -10.10 8.33 -19.38
N ASP A 607 -9.99 7.07 -19.83
CA ASP A 607 -10.98 6.37 -20.65
C ASP A 607 -11.69 5.28 -19.84
N CYS A 608 -12.98 5.48 -19.59
CA CYS A 608 -13.83 4.60 -18.78
C CYS A 608 -14.14 3.27 -19.49
N THR A 609 -13.78 3.14 -20.78
CA THR A 609 -14.05 1.95 -21.62
C THR A 609 -13.34 0.66 -21.20
N ALA A 610 -12.40 0.75 -20.26
CA ALA A 610 -11.74 -0.40 -19.67
C ALA A 610 -12.65 -1.24 -18.76
N CYS A 611 -13.72 -0.65 -18.21
CA CYS A 611 -14.68 -1.33 -17.34
C CYS A 611 -16.13 -1.22 -17.85
N HIS A 612 -16.56 -0.05 -18.35
CA HIS A 612 -17.92 0.24 -18.81
C HIS A 612 -17.99 0.82 -20.21
N GLY A 613 -19.16 0.77 -20.86
CA GLY A 613 -19.39 1.64 -22.01
C GLY A 613 -19.15 3.12 -21.63
N GLN A 614 -18.66 3.93 -22.56
CA GLN A 614 -18.54 5.38 -22.36
C GLN A 614 -19.43 6.12 -23.37
N PRO A 615 -20.59 6.66 -22.95
CA PRO A 615 -21.18 6.57 -21.61
C PRO A 615 -21.78 5.18 -21.30
N PRO A 616 -21.94 4.79 -20.02
CA PRO A 616 -22.50 3.49 -19.66
C PRO A 616 -23.88 3.31 -20.28
N SER A 617 -24.12 2.19 -20.95
CA SER A 617 -25.37 1.96 -21.68
C SER A 617 -25.81 0.50 -21.63
N GLY A 618 -27.09 0.26 -21.37
CA GLY A 618 -27.64 -1.09 -21.22
C GLY A 618 -27.84 -1.49 -19.76
N ASN A 619 -28.42 -2.67 -19.54
CA ASN A 619 -28.79 -3.17 -18.21
C ASN A 619 -27.80 -4.21 -17.65
N SER A 620 -26.66 -4.40 -18.31
CA SER A 620 -25.66 -5.39 -17.91
C SER A 620 -24.64 -4.75 -17.01
N TYR A 621 -24.52 -5.22 -15.78
CA TYR A 621 -23.54 -4.69 -14.83
C TYR A 621 -22.10 -4.73 -15.43
N PRO A 622 -21.24 -3.76 -15.13
CA PRO A 622 -21.57 -2.50 -14.42
C PRO A 622 -22.21 -1.34 -15.23
N ASP A 623 -22.66 -1.56 -16.47
CA ASP A 623 -23.42 -0.54 -17.23
C ASP A 623 -24.83 -0.35 -16.66
N THR A 624 -25.33 0.89 -16.73
CA THR A 624 -26.67 1.25 -16.29
C THR A 624 -27.42 2.04 -17.36
N ALA A 625 -28.63 1.60 -17.71
CA ALA A 625 -29.45 2.26 -18.71
C ALA A 625 -30.01 3.61 -18.21
N GLY A 626 -30.11 4.55 -19.14
CA GLY A 626 -30.69 5.87 -18.92
C GLY A 626 -30.59 6.75 -20.16
N ALA A 627 -30.81 8.07 -19.98
CA ALA A 627 -30.88 9.04 -21.08
C ALA A 627 -29.51 9.47 -21.68
N HIS A 628 -28.44 8.68 -21.51
CA HIS A 628 -27.12 9.01 -22.06
C HIS A 628 -27.13 9.23 -23.57
N ALA A 629 -27.80 8.36 -24.34
CA ALA A 629 -27.91 8.50 -25.79
C ALA A 629 -28.59 9.81 -26.22
N THR A 630 -29.60 10.26 -25.46
CA THR A 630 -30.31 11.50 -25.74
C THR A 630 -29.41 12.73 -25.53
N HIS A 631 -28.63 12.75 -24.44
CA HIS A 631 -27.74 13.86 -24.14
C HIS A 631 -26.45 13.83 -24.98
N ALA A 632 -25.87 12.66 -25.23
CA ALA A 632 -24.70 12.51 -26.10
C ALA A 632 -24.99 12.94 -27.56
N GLY A 633 -26.24 12.82 -28.01
CA GLY A 633 -26.68 13.34 -29.31
C GLY A 633 -26.69 14.87 -29.41
N LEU A 634 -26.47 15.61 -28.32
CA LEU A 634 -26.40 17.07 -28.32
C LEU A 634 -24.96 17.54 -28.60
N PRO A 635 -24.74 18.44 -29.59
CA PRO A 635 -23.40 18.86 -30.00
C PRO A 635 -22.51 19.44 -28.88
N SER A 636 -23.11 20.14 -27.90
CA SER A 636 -22.38 20.73 -26.77
C SER A 636 -22.17 19.79 -25.58
N VAL A 637 -22.77 18.59 -25.60
CA VAL A 637 -22.62 17.58 -24.53
C VAL A 637 -21.73 16.46 -25.03
N ASN A 638 -22.08 15.81 -26.14
CA ASN A 638 -21.29 14.75 -26.77
C ASN A 638 -20.68 13.76 -25.74
N THR A 639 -19.36 13.64 -25.67
CA THR A 639 -18.64 12.76 -24.73
C THR A 639 -18.23 13.46 -23.42
N ASN A 640 -18.61 14.72 -23.21
CA ASN A 640 -18.27 15.48 -22.01
C ASN A 640 -19.17 15.11 -20.82
N CYS A 641 -18.80 14.02 -20.15
CA CYS A 641 -19.50 13.49 -18.98
C CYS A 641 -19.44 14.43 -17.77
N GLY A 642 -18.44 15.33 -17.73
CA GLY A 642 -18.29 16.34 -16.67
C GLY A 642 -19.42 17.36 -16.61
N ILE A 643 -20.34 17.39 -17.58
CA ILE A 643 -21.54 18.22 -17.52
C ILE A 643 -22.57 17.69 -16.52
N CYS A 644 -22.56 16.38 -16.26
CA CYS A 644 -23.53 15.72 -15.38
C CYS A 644 -22.88 14.97 -14.22
N HIS A 645 -21.55 14.91 -14.14
CA HIS A 645 -20.82 14.17 -13.11
C HIS A 645 -19.79 15.04 -12.36
N VAL A 646 -20.03 16.36 -12.23
CA VAL A 646 -19.14 17.22 -11.42
C VAL A 646 -19.17 16.78 -9.97
N GLY A 647 -18.01 16.38 -9.43
CA GLY A 647 -17.89 15.94 -8.04
C GLY A 647 -18.58 14.59 -7.76
N ALA A 648 -18.92 13.82 -8.79
CA ALA A 648 -19.49 12.49 -8.62
C ALA A 648 -18.38 11.46 -8.28
N ALA A 649 -18.64 10.63 -7.27
CA ALA A 649 -17.76 9.54 -6.87
C ALA A 649 -18.18 8.21 -7.51
N HIS A 650 -17.22 7.30 -7.70
CA HIS A 650 -17.47 5.90 -8.09
C HIS A 650 -17.93 5.10 -6.86
N ASN A 651 -19.16 5.33 -6.39
CA ASN A 651 -19.69 4.75 -5.16
C ASN A 651 -20.87 3.78 -5.38
N GLY A 652 -21.02 3.25 -6.60
CA GLY A 652 -22.13 2.38 -6.98
C GLY A 652 -23.51 3.06 -7.04
N GLN A 653 -23.58 4.37 -6.73
CA GLN A 653 -24.77 5.19 -6.91
C GLN A 653 -24.60 6.07 -8.14
N LEU A 654 -25.70 6.30 -8.85
CA LEU A 654 -25.67 7.29 -9.92
C LEU A 654 -25.88 8.68 -9.31
N ASN A 655 -24.78 9.35 -9.04
CA ASN A 655 -24.78 10.74 -8.61
C ASN A 655 -24.66 11.65 -9.82
N LEU A 656 -25.63 12.56 -9.98
CA LEU A 656 -25.54 13.65 -10.95
C LEU A 656 -25.08 14.93 -10.26
N GLY A 657 -24.09 15.59 -10.85
CA GLY A 657 -23.56 16.88 -10.43
C GLY A 657 -23.40 17.81 -11.62
N PHE A 658 -23.97 19.01 -11.53
CA PHE A 658 -24.05 19.94 -12.66
C PHE A 658 -23.15 21.17 -12.45
N PRO A 659 -22.42 21.63 -13.48
CA PRO A 659 -21.71 22.90 -13.42
C PRO A 659 -22.70 24.07 -13.28
N ALA A 660 -22.27 25.14 -12.60
CA ALA A 660 -23.09 26.36 -12.43
C ALA A 660 -23.53 27.01 -13.75
N ALA A 661 -22.82 26.76 -14.86
CA ALA A 661 -23.19 27.20 -16.21
C ALA A 661 -24.57 26.68 -16.68
N TYR A 662 -25.07 25.60 -16.07
CA TYR A 662 -26.36 24.98 -16.40
C TYR A 662 -27.49 25.39 -15.45
N ASN A 663 -27.24 26.30 -14.51
CA ASN A 663 -28.27 26.83 -13.63
C ASN A 663 -29.34 27.58 -14.43
N ALA A 664 -30.60 27.23 -14.19
CA ALA A 664 -31.72 28.02 -14.68
C ALA A 664 -31.76 29.38 -13.98
N LYS A 665 -32.50 30.32 -14.57
CA LYS A 665 -32.72 31.64 -13.95
C LYS A 665 -33.46 31.54 -12.61
N SER A 666 -34.14 30.42 -12.38
CA SER A 666 -34.95 30.13 -11.20
C SER A 666 -34.18 29.51 -10.04
N GLY A 667 -32.94 29.03 -10.25
CA GLY A 667 -32.15 28.41 -9.18
C GLY A 667 -31.00 27.54 -9.66
N THR A 668 -30.30 26.95 -8.71
CA THR A 668 -29.19 26.01 -8.96
C THR A 668 -29.70 24.70 -9.53
N ALA A 669 -29.07 24.20 -10.60
CA ALA A 669 -29.37 22.89 -11.18
C ALA A 669 -29.19 21.79 -10.13
N THR A 670 -30.18 20.92 -9.99
CA THR A 670 -30.24 19.95 -8.88
C THR A 670 -30.76 18.61 -9.35
N ASP A 671 -30.09 17.54 -8.94
CA ASP A 671 -30.65 16.20 -8.92
C ASP A 671 -31.54 16.04 -7.69
N ASN A 672 -32.80 15.69 -7.89
CA ASN A 672 -33.76 15.56 -6.80
C ASN A 672 -33.64 14.21 -6.07
N GLY A 673 -32.74 13.31 -6.51
CA GLY A 673 -32.52 12.00 -5.90
C GLY A 673 -33.64 10.98 -6.14
N ASN A 674 -34.70 11.37 -6.84
CA ASN A 674 -35.85 10.52 -7.20
C ASN A 674 -35.89 10.19 -8.71
N GLY A 675 -34.77 10.39 -9.39
CA GLY A 675 -34.67 10.21 -10.84
C GLY A 675 -35.20 11.39 -11.65
N THR A 676 -35.46 12.55 -11.04
CA THR A 676 -35.80 13.80 -11.75
C THR A 676 -34.77 14.87 -11.44
N CYS A 677 -34.63 15.85 -12.34
CA CYS A 677 -33.77 17.01 -12.14
C CYS A 677 -34.61 18.29 -12.16
N SER A 678 -34.19 19.31 -11.41
CA SER A 678 -34.85 20.61 -11.37
C SER A 678 -33.86 21.74 -11.61
N ASN A 679 -34.38 22.92 -11.98
CA ASN A 679 -33.60 24.14 -12.18
C ASN A 679 -32.48 24.03 -13.23
N ILE A 680 -32.60 23.13 -14.21
CA ILE A 680 -31.65 23.05 -15.34
C ILE A 680 -32.09 24.02 -16.44
N SER A 681 -31.18 24.89 -16.88
CA SER A 681 -31.44 25.95 -17.86
C SER A 681 -32.06 25.43 -19.17
N CYS A 682 -31.52 24.33 -19.71
CA CYS A 682 -31.98 23.69 -20.95
C CYS A 682 -33.40 23.10 -20.85
N HIS A 683 -33.85 22.75 -19.64
CA HIS A 683 -35.20 22.28 -19.35
C HIS A 683 -36.12 23.43 -18.89
N GLY A 684 -35.69 24.68 -19.06
CA GLY A 684 -36.45 25.86 -18.67
C GLY A 684 -36.67 25.98 -17.17
N GLY A 685 -35.78 25.38 -16.36
CA GLY A 685 -35.92 25.32 -14.91
C GLY A 685 -37.10 24.48 -14.41
N ALA A 686 -37.83 23.79 -15.29
CA ALA A 686 -38.88 22.86 -14.89
C ALA A 686 -38.28 21.57 -14.32
N THR A 687 -39.06 20.88 -13.49
CA THR A 687 -38.73 19.51 -13.07
C THR A 687 -38.88 18.57 -14.26
N THR A 688 -37.83 17.82 -14.57
CA THR A 688 -37.83 16.89 -15.70
C THR A 688 -38.73 15.68 -15.42
N PRO A 689 -39.20 14.98 -16.46
CA PRO A 689 -39.60 13.58 -16.33
C PRO A 689 -38.46 12.74 -15.73
N ASN A 690 -38.79 11.52 -15.31
CA ASN A 690 -37.77 10.60 -14.82
C ASN A 690 -36.68 10.41 -15.89
N TRP A 691 -35.41 10.63 -15.58
CA TRP A 691 -34.34 10.63 -16.58
C TRP A 691 -33.92 9.21 -17.01
N ARG A 692 -34.35 8.17 -16.29
CA ARG A 692 -34.16 6.75 -16.67
C ARG A 692 -35.28 6.22 -17.55
N THR A 693 -36.52 6.56 -17.21
CA THR A 693 -37.73 5.90 -17.78
C THR A 693 -38.69 6.86 -18.48
N GLY A 694 -38.54 8.16 -18.25
CA GLY A 694 -39.35 9.21 -18.86
C GLY A 694 -38.85 9.62 -20.24
N SER A 695 -39.69 10.35 -20.97
CA SER A 695 -39.36 10.87 -22.30
C SER A 695 -39.96 12.26 -22.51
N LEU A 696 -39.27 13.06 -23.32
CA LEU A 696 -39.71 14.38 -23.75
C LEU A 696 -39.45 14.55 -25.26
N VAL A 697 -40.49 14.85 -26.02
CA VAL A 697 -40.43 15.02 -27.47
C VAL A 697 -40.26 16.50 -27.81
N VAL A 698 -39.02 16.94 -27.98
CA VAL A 698 -38.61 18.35 -28.21
C VAL A 698 -39.41 19.01 -29.34
N ASN A 699 -39.68 18.28 -30.43
CA ASN A 699 -40.32 18.83 -31.62
C ASN A 699 -41.81 19.17 -31.45
N THR A 700 -42.48 18.65 -30.43
CA THR A 700 -43.94 18.82 -30.26
C THR A 700 -44.35 19.30 -28.87
N GLN A 701 -43.53 19.07 -27.85
CA GLN A 701 -43.84 19.38 -26.45
C GLN A 701 -43.15 20.68 -25.98
N CYS A 702 -43.25 21.75 -26.77
CA CYS A 702 -42.54 23.01 -26.51
C CYS A 702 -42.88 23.63 -25.14
N ALA A 703 -44.14 23.52 -24.71
CA ALA A 703 -44.60 24.08 -23.43
C ALA A 703 -44.02 23.38 -22.20
N SER A 704 -43.41 22.20 -22.34
CA SER A 704 -42.76 21.49 -21.24
C SER A 704 -41.46 22.16 -20.79
N CYS A 705 -40.82 22.94 -21.67
CA CYS A 705 -39.59 23.68 -21.35
C CYS A 705 -39.78 25.20 -21.45
N HIS A 706 -40.69 25.68 -22.32
CA HIS A 706 -40.88 27.10 -22.55
C HIS A 706 -42.08 27.62 -21.77
N SER A 707 -41.82 28.44 -20.75
CA SER A 707 -42.85 29.13 -19.97
C SER A 707 -43.15 30.53 -20.53
N SER A 708 -44.35 31.05 -20.29
CA SER A 708 -44.67 32.43 -20.66
C SER A 708 -43.96 33.42 -19.74
N GLY A 709 -43.44 34.51 -20.31
CA GLY A 709 -42.77 35.58 -19.58
C GLY A 709 -41.24 35.49 -19.64
N THR A 710 -40.58 36.14 -18.68
CA THR A 710 -39.13 36.31 -18.63
C THR A 710 -38.49 35.69 -17.38
N SER A 711 -39.24 34.85 -16.66
CA SER A 711 -38.79 34.13 -15.45
C SER A 711 -37.74 33.07 -15.75
N GLN A 712 -37.63 32.62 -16.99
CA GLN A 712 -36.62 31.67 -17.48
C GLN A 712 -35.90 32.24 -18.70
N TYR A 713 -34.67 31.78 -18.96
CA TYR A 713 -33.87 32.24 -20.11
C TYR A 713 -34.54 31.94 -21.46
N ASN A 714 -35.31 30.86 -21.55
CA ASN A 714 -36.03 30.42 -22.73
C ASN A 714 -37.52 30.79 -22.72
N GLY A 715 -37.97 31.69 -21.85
CA GLY A 715 -39.37 32.07 -21.77
C GLY A 715 -39.84 32.84 -23.02
N TYR A 716 -41.10 32.62 -23.43
CA TYR A 716 -41.71 33.40 -24.52
C TYR A 716 -42.50 34.59 -23.95
N TYR A 717 -42.16 35.79 -24.40
CA TYR A 717 -42.78 37.02 -23.90
C TYR A 717 -43.18 38.03 -25.00
N SER A 718 -42.79 37.78 -26.26
CA SER A 718 -43.11 38.64 -27.40
C SER A 718 -44.25 38.07 -28.26
N GLY A 719 -44.73 38.87 -29.23
CA GLY A 719 -45.80 38.45 -30.15
C GLY A 719 -47.16 38.23 -29.45
N LYS A 720 -48.01 37.38 -30.06
CA LYS A 720 -49.38 37.09 -29.58
C LYS A 720 -49.56 35.66 -29.08
N HIS A 721 -48.52 35.06 -28.48
CA HIS A 721 -48.54 33.69 -27.96
C HIS A 721 -49.75 33.41 -27.05
N SER A 722 -50.06 34.31 -26.11
CA SER A 722 -51.21 34.14 -25.20
C SER A 722 -52.56 34.05 -25.94
N LYS A 723 -52.71 34.73 -27.08
CA LYS A 723 -53.94 34.65 -27.90
C LYS A 723 -54.05 33.29 -28.59
N HIS A 724 -52.95 32.80 -29.18
CA HIS A 724 -52.95 31.57 -29.96
C HIS A 724 -53.00 30.32 -29.08
N LEU A 725 -52.29 30.32 -27.95
CA LEU A 725 -52.35 29.23 -26.98
C LEU A 725 -53.75 29.10 -26.36
N LYS A 726 -54.43 30.23 -26.04
CA LYS A 726 -55.84 30.21 -25.58
C LYS A 726 -56.82 29.64 -26.61
N LYS A 727 -56.47 29.70 -27.90
CA LYS A 727 -57.26 29.12 -29.00
C LYS A 727 -56.87 27.68 -29.33
N GLY A 728 -55.94 27.07 -28.56
CA GLY A 728 -55.51 25.69 -28.75
C GLY A 728 -54.53 25.48 -29.90
N TYR A 729 -53.91 26.53 -30.44
CA TYR A 729 -52.88 26.36 -31.47
C TYR A 729 -51.53 25.98 -30.86
N SER A 730 -50.92 24.91 -31.38
CA SER A 730 -49.55 24.49 -31.03
C SER A 730 -48.51 25.49 -31.56
N CYS A 731 -47.35 25.54 -30.90
CA CYS A 731 -46.18 26.31 -31.33
C CYS A 731 -45.77 25.96 -32.77
N THR A 732 -45.90 24.68 -33.16
CA THR A 732 -45.53 24.18 -34.49
C THR A 732 -46.39 24.72 -35.64
N VAL A 733 -47.51 25.38 -35.33
CA VAL A 733 -48.33 26.08 -36.32
C VAL A 733 -47.56 27.25 -36.95
N CYS A 734 -46.70 27.91 -36.18
CA CYS A 734 -45.90 29.05 -36.63
C CYS A 734 -44.41 28.71 -36.71
N HIS A 735 -43.91 27.86 -35.81
CA HIS A 735 -42.50 27.51 -35.70
C HIS A 735 -42.20 26.19 -36.43
N ASN A 736 -41.33 26.28 -37.42
CA ASN A 736 -40.91 25.15 -38.23
C ASN A 736 -39.88 24.30 -37.48
N THR A 737 -40.21 23.04 -37.20
CA THR A 737 -39.36 22.12 -36.45
C THR A 737 -38.08 21.75 -37.19
N THR A 738 -38.07 21.76 -38.52
CA THR A 738 -36.83 21.58 -39.30
C THR A 738 -35.87 22.75 -39.07
N LYS A 739 -36.39 23.97 -38.91
CA LYS A 739 -35.56 25.14 -38.58
C LYS A 739 -35.12 25.18 -37.12
N LEU A 740 -35.77 24.44 -36.21
CA LEU A 740 -35.32 24.30 -34.82
C LEU A 740 -33.99 23.55 -34.77
N GLN A 741 -33.83 22.49 -35.56
CA GLN A 741 -32.64 21.64 -35.54
C GLN A 741 -31.33 22.40 -35.81
N THR A 742 -31.37 23.53 -36.51
CA THR A 742 -30.19 24.31 -36.89
C THR A 742 -29.44 24.94 -35.72
N GLY A 743 -30.09 25.17 -34.58
CA GLY A 743 -29.46 25.90 -33.48
C GLY A 743 -30.27 25.96 -32.18
N HIS A 744 -31.26 25.08 -32.00
CA HIS A 744 -32.04 25.04 -30.76
C HIS A 744 -31.21 24.64 -29.52
N PHE A 745 -30.10 23.91 -29.72
CA PHE A 745 -29.21 23.42 -28.65
C PHE A 745 -27.73 23.77 -28.88
N SER A 746 -27.43 24.90 -29.52
CA SER A 746 -26.07 25.21 -29.97
C SER A 746 -25.14 25.75 -28.88
N ASN A 747 -25.66 26.37 -27.81
CA ASN A 747 -24.84 27.04 -26.78
C ASN A 747 -25.28 26.70 -25.34
N LEU A 748 -25.46 25.40 -25.03
CA LEU A 748 -26.11 24.92 -23.80
C LEU A 748 -25.49 25.41 -22.47
N ALA A 749 -24.19 25.73 -22.46
CA ALA A 749 -23.50 26.25 -21.26
C ALA A 749 -23.65 27.77 -21.07
N THR A 750 -24.54 28.42 -21.83
CA THR A 750 -24.76 29.87 -21.77
C THR A 750 -26.23 30.19 -21.53
N THR A 751 -26.52 31.41 -21.08
CA THR A 751 -27.89 31.90 -20.93
C THR A 751 -28.61 32.12 -22.28
N THR A 752 -27.88 32.06 -23.40
CA THR A 752 -28.41 32.21 -24.77
C THR A 752 -28.21 30.89 -25.52
N PHE A 753 -28.73 29.81 -24.96
CA PHE A 753 -28.44 28.45 -25.43
C PHE A 753 -29.13 28.03 -26.72
N ALA A 754 -30.23 28.71 -27.07
CA ALA A 754 -30.98 28.46 -28.29
C ALA A 754 -30.85 29.65 -29.25
N GLN A 755 -30.95 29.36 -30.56
CA GLN A 755 -31.09 30.38 -31.60
C GLN A 755 -32.32 31.27 -31.38
N SER A 756 -32.34 32.41 -32.07
CA SER A 756 -33.51 33.29 -32.06
C SER A 756 -34.77 32.56 -32.49
N ALA A 757 -35.82 32.62 -31.66
CA ALA A 757 -37.12 32.02 -31.95
C ALA A 757 -37.71 32.56 -33.28
N ALA A 758 -37.43 33.81 -33.63
CA ALA A 758 -37.86 34.43 -34.89
C ALA A 758 -37.34 33.69 -36.14
N ALA A 759 -36.13 33.13 -36.08
CA ALA A 759 -35.53 32.41 -37.20
C ALA A 759 -36.28 31.12 -37.56
N THR A 760 -37.07 30.60 -36.63
CA THR A 760 -37.82 29.35 -36.81
C THR A 760 -39.20 29.58 -37.41
N ILE A 761 -39.65 30.84 -37.54
CA ILE A 761 -41.00 31.13 -38.01
C ILE A 761 -41.12 30.86 -39.52
N GLY A 762 -42.19 30.19 -39.91
CA GLY A 762 -42.59 30.00 -41.30
C GLY A 762 -41.86 28.89 -42.08
N GLY A 763 -42.38 28.58 -43.26
CA GLY A 763 -41.90 27.52 -44.16
C GLY A 763 -42.93 26.41 -44.38
N GLY A 764 -42.59 25.44 -45.23
CA GLY A 764 -43.56 24.48 -45.79
C GLY A 764 -44.32 23.58 -44.81
N SER A 765 -43.83 23.41 -43.58
CA SER A 765 -44.50 22.61 -42.52
C SER A 765 -45.38 23.45 -41.59
N THR A 766 -45.46 24.76 -41.81
CA THR A 766 -46.18 25.70 -40.94
C THR A 766 -47.34 26.35 -41.69
N ARG A 767 -48.23 27.04 -40.96
CA ARG A 767 -49.29 27.88 -41.57
C ARG A 767 -48.83 29.30 -41.91
N VAL A 768 -47.53 29.57 -41.84
CA VAL A 768 -46.90 30.86 -42.11
C VAL A 768 -45.92 30.68 -43.28
N GLY A 769 -46.06 31.46 -44.35
CA GLY A 769 -45.17 31.34 -45.51
C GLY A 769 -43.74 31.76 -45.19
N SER A 770 -43.57 32.99 -44.71
CA SER A 770 -42.26 33.52 -44.31
C SER A 770 -42.34 34.55 -43.18
N PHE A 771 -41.21 34.80 -42.54
CA PHE A 771 -41.05 35.83 -41.50
C PHE A 771 -39.81 36.69 -41.79
N GLN A 772 -39.98 38.00 -41.87
CA GLN A 772 -38.88 38.95 -42.09
C GLN A 772 -39.17 40.28 -41.38
N GLY A 773 -38.22 40.75 -40.56
CA GLY A 773 -38.29 42.08 -39.91
C GLY A 773 -39.55 42.32 -39.07
N GLY A 774 -40.06 41.30 -38.36
CA GLY A 774 -41.28 41.40 -37.55
C GLY A 774 -42.58 41.11 -38.32
N THR A 775 -42.52 40.84 -39.62
CA THR A 775 -43.71 40.64 -40.47
C THR A 775 -43.84 39.17 -40.89
N CYS A 776 -45.01 38.58 -40.63
CA CYS A 776 -45.40 37.26 -41.13
C CYS A 776 -46.16 37.42 -42.46
N SER A 777 -45.74 36.72 -43.51
CA SER A 777 -46.43 36.74 -44.81
C SER A 777 -47.10 35.41 -45.14
N SER A 778 -48.12 35.45 -46.00
CA SER A 778 -48.83 34.26 -46.50
C SER A 778 -49.39 33.36 -45.37
N VAL A 779 -49.96 33.96 -44.32
CA VAL A 779 -50.55 33.22 -43.20
C VAL A 779 -51.95 32.74 -43.55
N SER A 780 -52.18 31.42 -43.53
CA SER A 780 -53.45 30.82 -43.97
C SER A 780 -54.67 31.20 -43.11
N CYS A 781 -54.45 31.77 -41.91
CA CYS A 781 -55.51 32.03 -40.95
C CYS A 781 -55.99 33.50 -40.91
N HIS A 782 -55.12 34.46 -41.24
CA HIS A 782 -55.42 35.89 -41.08
C HIS A 782 -54.64 36.81 -42.03
N GLY A 783 -53.99 36.29 -43.08
CA GLY A 783 -53.20 37.11 -44.00
C GLY A 783 -51.91 37.67 -43.37
N THR A 784 -51.34 38.71 -43.99
CA THR A 784 -50.07 39.32 -43.57
C THR A 784 -50.25 40.22 -42.35
N GLU A 785 -49.40 40.05 -41.34
CA GLU A 785 -49.44 40.83 -40.08
C GLU A 785 -48.02 41.21 -39.62
N ARG A 786 -47.87 42.38 -38.99
CA ARG A 786 -46.60 42.88 -38.43
C ARG A 786 -46.69 42.99 -36.91
N TRP A 787 -45.67 42.51 -36.21
CA TRP A 787 -45.61 42.41 -34.75
C TRP A 787 -44.38 43.07 -34.15
#